data_AF-A0A1K1NJG9-F1
#
_entry.id   AF-A0A1K1NJG9-F1
#
_cell.length_a   1.000
_cell.length_b   1.000
_cell.length_c   1.000
_cell.angle_alpha   90.00
_cell.angle_beta   90.00
_cell.angle_gamma   90.00
#
_symmetry.space_group_name_H-M   'P 1'
#
loop_
_entity.id
_entity.type
_entity.pdbx_description
1 polymer ?
#
loop_
_entity_poly.entity_id
_entity_poly.type
_entity_poly.pdbx_seq_one_letter_code
_entity_poly.pdbx_strand_id
1 'polypeptide(L)'
;MTAATTSENKKKGFFSVRFRSKFSEDMKLFVTNIVFQLLCLPVFAGILIWETHLQNKQLFDRIDSVPFAVIASIAFILSLGMGFVIPMVNFRYLYNKSLVDMNYSLPLNNRQRFFADYSSGLITYVVPFLIGGIVALIVLLIGSCCVEMGYVMDYIYDMVRIFFIMIIGLILLYTISVFAITFAGSTFEALFSIAAVNVMIPLFIYITWGNIVSAAHFGLTESSVTKNYTFFTTSPIGVLGFFITYLDDYYMPHSYISSGAVYDLTEYTFMDSMYFNFIIRSLIFIAVIIAITFLLYKHRKAEDVSKPYVYKAFYYIIMSAAVYSIVTIMKMTAIKSGLIAALIISGIIWFVMEVIRRRGFKRFWTAIISFAAASAAVIGIIKVIELTDGLGRAKYIPSSLLVSDVEIEIWGYDMADNAVILHDKKIIDDAIRLNREIIDRHFEPDKYSYVLSDYRLSDDDRLYSETKEKNYDLDIADIRMIYYTKGGSAIVRQYKVPSEMLTDISCDIYTDKEFAENKTKEIYYNSLRREGDPIDYLDESHADYCNFEFRDKLDVSKSIELSVEEGKELTEAIRRDYTAMTAEEFKNAEFYSYIGDIIINSACHESLRFMDEHNIAYQKTGSELLDEIDTYSSPVTVSPAREYVFPLMYFKNYNYTNDFSYNEPSDYDNYTNECIKLDSVFNLRLYRGRSYIHYGKKKHFEFANTDAVETLLEAATPVVTGEKVLAEVQIGSITLFITDRTGNDVMIEKARDSIKIVDNKTGEEYDPDLYY
;
A
#
# COMPACT_ATOMS: atom_id res chain seq x y z
N MET A 1 -65.46 -7.66 -47.69
CA MET A 1 -64.64 -8.67 -48.40
C MET A 1 -63.49 -9.06 -47.50
N THR A 2 -63.47 -10.33 -47.16
CA THR A 2 -62.49 -11.04 -46.34
C THR A 2 -61.17 -11.18 -47.09
N ALA A 3 -60.10 -10.61 -46.57
CA ALA A 3 -58.73 -11.05 -46.85
C ALA A 3 -58.16 -11.62 -45.56
N ALA A 4 -58.03 -12.93 -45.53
CA ALA A 4 -57.39 -13.66 -44.45
C ALA A 4 -55.90 -13.25 -44.41
N THR A 5 -55.52 -12.46 -43.41
CA THR A 5 -54.11 -12.33 -43.03
C THR A 5 -53.77 -13.47 -42.08
N THR A 6 -53.02 -14.40 -42.65
CA THR A 6 -52.37 -15.55 -42.05
C THR A 6 -51.90 -15.32 -40.62
N SER A 7 -52.40 -16.15 -39.72
CA SER A 7 -52.06 -16.25 -38.30
C SER A 7 -50.69 -16.89 -38.02
N GLU A 8 -49.70 -16.72 -38.91
CA GLU A 8 -48.39 -17.38 -38.82
C GLU A 8 -47.25 -16.53 -38.22
N ASN A 9 -47.44 -15.23 -37.99
CA ASN A 9 -46.34 -14.36 -37.53
C ASN A 9 -46.23 -14.17 -36.00
N LYS A 10 -46.90 -14.99 -35.18
CA LYS A 10 -46.97 -14.78 -33.72
C LYS A 10 -45.71 -15.15 -32.90
N LYS A 11 -44.57 -15.51 -33.50
CA LYS A 11 -43.35 -15.89 -32.74
C LYS A 11 -41.98 -15.51 -33.32
N LYS A 12 -41.85 -14.63 -34.32
CA LYS A 12 -40.52 -14.13 -34.71
C LYS A 12 -40.14 -12.95 -33.83
N GLY A 13 -39.25 -13.17 -32.87
CA GLY A 13 -38.67 -12.09 -32.06
C GLY A 13 -37.92 -11.11 -32.97
N PHE A 14 -38.43 -9.88 -33.10
CA PHE A 14 -37.82 -8.81 -33.91
C PHE A 14 -36.46 -8.32 -33.38
N PHE A 15 -36.00 -8.84 -32.23
CA PHE A 15 -34.68 -8.56 -31.65
C PHE A 15 -33.54 -8.84 -32.63
N SER A 16 -33.47 -10.03 -33.22
CA SER A 16 -32.36 -10.41 -34.10
C SER A 16 -32.31 -9.58 -35.38
N VAL A 17 -33.48 -9.20 -35.89
CA VAL A 17 -33.61 -8.32 -37.06
C VAL A 17 -33.09 -6.92 -36.73
N ARG A 18 -33.54 -6.35 -35.60
CA ARG A 18 -33.07 -5.03 -35.14
C ARG A 18 -31.57 -5.03 -34.87
N PHE A 19 -31.07 -6.04 -34.17
CA PHE A 19 -29.65 -6.19 -33.87
C PHE A 19 -28.79 -6.21 -35.13
N ARG A 20 -29.13 -7.05 -36.12
CA ARG A 20 -28.39 -7.12 -37.40
C ARG A 20 -28.45 -5.82 -38.18
N SER A 21 -29.62 -5.19 -38.23
CA SER A 21 -29.79 -3.89 -38.89
C SER A 21 -28.91 -2.84 -38.25
N LYS A 22 -28.91 -2.76 -36.92
CA LYS A 22 -28.14 -1.75 -36.18
C LYS A 22 -26.64 -1.98 -36.30
N PHE A 23 -26.19 -3.24 -36.21
CA PHE A 23 -24.80 -3.59 -36.42
C PHE A 23 -24.32 -3.24 -37.84
N SER A 24 -25.17 -3.45 -38.85
CA SER A 24 -24.86 -3.05 -40.22
C SER A 24 -24.76 -1.53 -40.39
N GLU A 25 -25.55 -0.74 -39.67
CA GLU A 25 -25.44 0.73 -39.65
C GLU A 25 -24.12 1.18 -39.01
N ASP A 26 -23.68 0.49 -37.96
CA ASP A 26 -22.47 0.80 -37.21
C ASP A 26 -21.19 0.20 -37.81
N MET A 27 -21.28 -0.54 -38.91
CA MET A 27 -20.15 -1.26 -39.52
C MET A 27 -18.93 -0.38 -39.78
N LYS A 28 -19.14 0.89 -40.15
CA LYS A 28 -18.04 1.85 -40.33
C LYS A 28 -17.27 2.09 -39.03
N LEU A 29 -17.97 2.28 -37.91
CA LEU A 29 -17.36 2.46 -36.59
C LEU A 29 -16.65 1.19 -36.13
N PHE A 30 -17.23 0.02 -36.40
CA PHE A 30 -16.59 -1.26 -36.14
C PHE A 30 -15.25 -1.39 -36.87
N VAL A 31 -15.23 -1.12 -38.18
CA VAL A 31 -13.99 -1.17 -38.99
C VAL A 31 -12.98 -0.13 -38.53
N THR A 32 -13.40 1.11 -38.26
CA THR A 32 -12.49 2.14 -37.74
C THR A 32 -11.87 1.73 -36.40
N ASN A 33 -12.67 1.16 -35.49
CA ASN A 33 -12.17 0.70 -34.20
C ASN A 33 -11.23 -0.51 -34.35
N ILE A 34 -11.49 -1.42 -35.29
CA ILE A 34 -10.57 -2.51 -35.65
C ILE A 34 -9.22 -1.94 -36.10
N VAL A 35 -9.23 -0.94 -36.99
CA VAL A 35 -7.98 -0.32 -37.47
C VAL A 35 -7.19 0.26 -36.31
N PHE A 36 -7.84 0.96 -35.38
CA PHE A 36 -7.16 1.47 -34.18
C PHE A 36 -6.59 0.35 -33.31
N GLN A 37 -7.33 -0.73 -33.10
CA GLN A 37 -6.88 -1.87 -32.30
C GLN A 37 -5.71 -2.63 -32.95
N LEU A 38 -5.71 -2.76 -34.27
CA LEU A 38 -4.61 -3.37 -35.03
C LEU A 38 -3.35 -2.50 -35.09
N LEU A 39 -3.49 -1.17 -34.99
CA LEU A 39 -2.35 -0.24 -34.85
C LEU A 39 -1.84 -0.13 -33.42
N CYS A 40 -2.58 -0.65 -32.44
CA CYS A 40 -2.25 -0.60 -31.02
C CYS A 40 -1.65 -1.92 -30.55
N LEU A 41 -2.48 -2.95 -30.32
CA LEU A 41 -2.08 -4.17 -29.60
C LEU A 41 -0.98 -4.96 -30.34
N PRO A 42 -1.10 -5.23 -31.66
CA PRO A 42 -0.02 -5.92 -32.38
C PRO A 42 1.27 -5.12 -32.47
N VAL A 43 1.19 -3.78 -32.48
CA VAL A 43 2.38 -2.92 -32.50
C VAL A 43 3.09 -2.95 -31.14
N PHE A 44 2.34 -2.92 -30.03
CA PHE A 44 2.92 -3.13 -28.69
C PHE A 44 3.58 -4.51 -28.57
N ALA A 45 2.93 -5.57 -29.07
CA ALA A 45 3.56 -6.90 -29.13
C ALA A 45 4.86 -6.90 -29.95
N GLY A 46 4.89 -6.22 -31.09
CA GLY A 46 6.10 -6.04 -31.90
C GLY A 46 7.22 -5.28 -31.20
N ILE A 47 6.87 -4.24 -30.44
CA ILE A 47 7.82 -3.48 -29.61
C ILE A 47 8.39 -4.38 -28.52
N LEU A 48 7.56 -5.15 -27.81
CA LEU A 48 8.03 -6.10 -26.79
C LEU A 48 9.05 -7.08 -27.37
N ILE A 49 8.76 -7.68 -28.54
CA ILE A 49 9.71 -8.57 -29.24
C ILE A 49 11.02 -7.85 -29.55
N TRP A 50 10.95 -6.59 -29.99
CA TRP A 50 12.12 -5.79 -30.33
C TRP A 50 12.97 -5.45 -29.10
N GLU A 51 12.35 -5.06 -28.00
CA GLU A 51 13.04 -4.78 -26.74
C GLU A 51 13.72 -6.05 -26.19
N THR A 52 13.03 -7.19 -26.20
CA THR A 52 13.65 -8.49 -25.82
C THR A 52 14.80 -8.84 -26.75
N HIS A 53 14.69 -8.56 -28.05
CA HIS A 53 15.81 -8.76 -28.98
C HIS A 53 17.04 -7.91 -28.64
N LEU A 54 16.83 -6.64 -28.26
CA LEU A 54 17.90 -5.74 -27.84
C LEU A 54 18.53 -6.20 -26.52
N GLN A 55 17.72 -6.63 -25.56
CA GLN A 55 18.17 -7.18 -24.28
C GLN A 55 19.04 -8.44 -24.48
N ASN A 56 18.57 -9.41 -25.28
CA ASN A 56 19.33 -10.63 -25.58
C ASN A 56 20.67 -10.34 -26.28
N LYS A 57 20.81 -9.17 -26.90
CA LYS A 57 22.05 -8.69 -27.54
C LYS A 57 22.83 -7.66 -26.72
N GLN A 58 22.38 -7.35 -25.50
CA GLN A 58 22.97 -6.36 -24.59
C GLN A 58 23.12 -4.95 -25.21
N LEU A 59 22.14 -4.52 -26.00
CA LEU A 59 22.12 -3.21 -26.68
C LEU A 59 21.10 -2.24 -26.02
N PHE A 60 21.45 -1.65 -24.88
CA PHE A 60 20.51 -0.92 -24.01
C PHE A 60 20.21 0.56 -24.39
N ASP A 61 20.95 1.17 -25.32
CA ASP A 61 20.84 2.61 -25.64
C ASP A 61 20.06 2.94 -26.94
N ARG A 62 19.36 1.96 -27.52
CA ARG A 62 18.64 2.12 -28.80
C ARG A 62 17.20 2.57 -28.58
N ILE A 63 16.85 3.76 -29.04
CA ILE A 63 15.49 4.34 -28.94
C ILE A 63 14.64 4.20 -30.23
N ASP A 64 14.98 3.23 -31.08
CA ASP A 64 14.37 3.05 -32.41
C ASP A 64 12.86 2.70 -32.35
N SER A 65 12.37 2.18 -31.21
CA SER A 65 10.99 1.76 -30.97
C SER A 65 10.03 2.90 -30.55
N VAL A 66 10.55 4.05 -30.09
CA VAL A 66 9.77 5.16 -29.53
C VAL A 66 8.69 5.71 -30.50
N PRO A 67 8.97 5.95 -31.80
CA PRO A 67 7.95 6.45 -32.71
C PRO A 67 6.76 5.50 -32.85
N PHE A 68 7.01 4.19 -32.82
CA PHE A 68 5.98 3.16 -32.89
C PHE A 68 5.14 3.11 -31.60
N ALA A 69 5.78 3.26 -30.43
CA ALA A 69 5.09 3.35 -29.14
C ALA A 69 4.14 4.55 -29.09
N VAL A 70 4.55 5.71 -29.62
CA VAL A 70 3.71 6.91 -29.70
C VAL A 70 2.50 6.68 -30.61
N ILE A 71 2.69 6.06 -31.78
CA ILE A 71 1.59 5.75 -32.71
C ILE A 71 0.60 4.77 -32.05
N ALA A 72 1.10 3.71 -31.42
CA ALA A 72 0.26 2.72 -30.73
C ALA A 72 -0.54 3.35 -29.59
N SER A 73 0.09 4.23 -28.80
CA SER A 73 -0.57 4.97 -27.71
C SER A 73 -1.68 5.91 -28.22
N ILE A 74 -1.45 6.63 -29.32
CA ILE A 74 -2.48 7.48 -29.93
C ILE A 74 -3.65 6.61 -30.43
N ALA A 75 -3.36 5.51 -31.12
CA ALA A 75 -4.38 4.59 -31.61
C ALA A 75 -5.20 4.00 -30.45
N PHE A 76 -4.56 3.66 -29.34
CA PHE A 76 -5.21 3.19 -28.12
C PHE A 76 -6.18 4.24 -27.55
N ILE A 77 -5.73 5.48 -27.38
CA ILE A 77 -6.57 6.59 -26.86
C ILE A 77 -7.78 6.84 -27.78
N LEU A 78 -7.56 6.82 -29.10
CA LEU A 78 -8.64 6.96 -30.08
C LEU A 78 -9.65 5.81 -29.99
N SER A 79 -9.17 4.58 -29.77
CA SER A 79 -10.04 3.44 -29.54
C SER A 79 -10.81 3.57 -28.22
N LEU A 80 -10.19 3.99 -27.12
CA LEU A 80 -10.91 4.29 -25.87
C LEU A 80 -12.01 5.34 -26.10
N GLY A 81 -11.72 6.39 -26.89
CA GLY A 81 -12.68 7.42 -27.29
C GLY A 81 -13.91 6.89 -28.03
N MET A 82 -13.81 5.74 -28.74
CA MET A 82 -14.96 5.09 -29.36
C MET A 82 -16.02 4.64 -28.33
N GLY A 83 -15.63 4.44 -27.07
CA GLY A 83 -16.52 4.17 -25.95
C GLY A 83 -17.54 5.30 -25.68
N PHE A 84 -17.26 6.52 -26.15
CA PHE A 84 -18.20 7.64 -26.12
C PHE A 84 -18.99 7.76 -27.43
N VAL A 85 -18.32 7.61 -28.58
CA VAL A 85 -18.91 7.81 -29.90
C VAL A 85 -19.97 6.75 -30.24
N ILE A 86 -19.68 5.47 -29.97
CA ILE A 86 -20.57 4.36 -30.35
C ILE A 86 -21.92 4.42 -29.61
N PRO A 87 -21.98 4.65 -28.27
CA PRO A 87 -23.25 4.90 -27.58
C PRO A 87 -24.04 6.07 -28.15
N MET A 88 -23.37 7.19 -28.48
CA MET A 88 -24.02 8.35 -29.08
C MET A 88 -24.69 7.99 -30.40
N VAL A 89 -24.00 7.28 -31.29
CA VAL A 89 -24.58 6.87 -32.58
C VAL A 89 -25.73 5.89 -32.40
N ASN A 90 -25.58 4.90 -31.51
CA ASN A 90 -26.58 3.86 -31.30
C ASN A 90 -27.88 4.39 -30.70
N PHE A 91 -27.77 5.27 -29.70
CA PHE A 91 -28.90 5.84 -28.97
C PHE A 91 -29.27 7.24 -29.45
N ARG A 92 -28.84 7.64 -30.66
CA ARG A 92 -29.06 8.98 -31.23
C ARG A 92 -30.53 9.41 -31.24
N TYR A 93 -31.45 8.46 -31.37
CA TYR A 93 -32.89 8.73 -31.35
C TYR A 93 -33.41 9.21 -29.98
N LEU A 94 -32.63 9.08 -28.90
CA LEU A 94 -33.01 9.61 -27.60
C LEU A 94 -32.90 11.13 -27.53
N TYR A 95 -31.98 11.74 -28.28
CA TYR A 95 -31.70 13.18 -28.19
C TYR A 95 -31.81 13.91 -29.53
N ASN A 96 -32.16 13.21 -30.61
CA ASN A 96 -32.39 13.80 -31.93
C ASN A 96 -33.84 13.60 -32.38
N LYS A 97 -34.59 14.71 -32.41
CA LYS A 97 -36.03 14.73 -32.71
C LYS A 97 -36.39 14.13 -34.07
N SER A 98 -35.54 14.29 -35.10
CA SER A 98 -35.85 13.78 -36.44
C SER A 98 -35.86 12.25 -36.55
N LEU A 99 -35.28 11.54 -35.56
CA LEU A 99 -35.16 10.09 -35.56
C LEU A 99 -36.12 9.39 -34.59
N VAL A 100 -36.80 10.15 -33.73
CA VAL A 100 -37.71 9.63 -32.70
C VAL A 100 -38.88 8.92 -33.36
N ASP A 101 -39.62 9.63 -34.20
CA ASP A 101 -40.86 9.15 -34.79
C ASP A 101 -40.63 7.90 -35.67
N MET A 102 -39.48 7.85 -36.35
CA MET A 102 -39.07 6.70 -37.14
C MET A 102 -38.71 5.48 -36.27
N ASN A 103 -37.98 5.66 -35.17
CA ASN A 103 -37.58 4.54 -34.31
C ASN A 103 -38.71 4.03 -33.41
N TYR A 104 -39.59 4.92 -32.93
CA TYR A 104 -40.71 4.55 -32.06
C TYR A 104 -41.90 3.94 -32.81
N SER A 105 -42.02 4.17 -34.12
CA SER A 105 -43.06 3.55 -34.97
C SER A 105 -42.76 2.09 -35.35
N LEU A 106 -41.52 1.62 -35.14
CA LEU A 106 -41.17 0.21 -35.37
C LEU A 106 -41.95 -0.70 -34.41
N PRO A 107 -42.41 -1.89 -34.86
CA PRO A 107 -43.16 -2.86 -34.05
C PRO A 107 -42.25 -3.61 -33.05
N LEU A 108 -41.55 -2.87 -32.21
CA LEU A 108 -40.58 -3.34 -31.22
C LEU A 108 -41.05 -2.95 -29.83
N ASN A 109 -40.99 -3.90 -28.88
CA ASN A 109 -41.10 -3.57 -27.46
C ASN A 109 -39.82 -2.87 -26.98
N ASN A 110 -39.92 -1.97 -26.00
CA ASN A 110 -38.81 -1.34 -25.28
C ASN A 110 -37.70 -2.33 -24.89
N ARG A 111 -38.04 -3.55 -24.43
CA ARG A 111 -37.04 -4.59 -24.13
C ARG A 111 -36.24 -5.00 -25.37
N GLN A 112 -36.93 -5.30 -26.47
CA GLN A 112 -36.26 -5.75 -27.69
C GLN A 112 -35.41 -4.62 -28.29
N ARG A 113 -35.91 -3.37 -28.26
CA ARG A 113 -35.19 -2.21 -28.79
C ARG A 113 -33.93 -1.92 -27.97
N PHE A 114 -34.06 -1.78 -26.65
CA PHE A 114 -32.93 -1.47 -25.78
C PHE A 114 -31.82 -2.51 -25.87
N PHE A 115 -32.14 -3.80 -25.67
CA PHE A 115 -31.11 -4.83 -25.66
C PHE A 115 -30.51 -5.06 -27.06
N ALA A 116 -31.27 -4.88 -28.15
CA ALA A 116 -30.71 -5.03 -29.49
C ALA A 116 -29.72 -3.90 -29.80
N ASP A 117 -30.09 -2.65 -29.49
CA ASP A 117 -29.23 -1.48 -29.70
C ASP A 117 -28.00 -1.52 -28.76
N TYR A 118 -28.18 -1.90 -27.48
CA TYR A 118 -27.11 -2.06 -26.50
C TYR A 118 -26.10 -3.15 -26.92
N SER A 119 -26.58 -4.36 -27.23
CA SER A 119 -25.69 -5.46 -27.63
C SER A 119 -24.99 -5.17 -28.95
N SER A 120 -25.66 -4.51 -29.89
CA SER A 120 -25.05 -4.09 -31.17
C SER A 120 -23.88 -3.15 -30.92
N GLY A 121 -24.09 -2.08 -30.15
CA GLY A 121 -23.02 -1.14 -29.85
C GLY A 121 -21.89 -1.74 -29.00
N LEU A 122 -22.21 -2.60 -28.04
CA LEU A 122 -21.20 -3.30 -27.24
C LEU A 122 -20.31 -4.19 -28.12
N ILE A 123 -20.89 -4.92 -29.08
CA ILE A 123 -20.14 -5.73 -30.04
C ILE A 123 -19.28 -4.85 -30.95
N THR A 124 -19.84 -3.74 -31.45
CA THR A 124 -19.09 -2.75 -32.24
C THR A 124 -17.86 -2.22 -31.49
N TYR A 125 -17.92 -2.17 -30.15
CA TYR A 125 -16.85 -1.63 -29.32
C TYR A 125 -15.83 -2.66 -28.83
N VAL A 126 -16.29 -3.78 -28.26
CA VAL A 126 -15.45 -4.75 -27.55
C VAL A 126 -14.84 -5.79 -28.50
N VAL A 127 -15.56 -6.26 -29.52
CA VAL A 127 -15.05 -7.30 -30.43
C VAL A 127 -13.80 -6.86 -31.20
N PRO A 128 -13.67 -5.60 -31.68
CA PRO A 128 -12.42 -5.12 -32.26
C PRO A 128 -11.19 -5.26 -31.35
N PHE A 129 -11.35 -5.02 -30.05
CA PHE A 129 -10.28 -5.20 -29.06
C PHE A 129 -9.91 -6.69 -28.92
N LEU A 130 -10.91 -7.58 -28.89
CA LEU A 130 -10.67 -9.03 -28.87
C LEU A 130 -9.90 -9.50 -30.11
N ILE A 131 -10.28 -9.02 -31.30
CA ILE A 131 -9.58 -9.33 -32.56
C ILE A 131 -8.13 -8.81 -32.50
N GLY A 132 -7.94 -7.57 -32.06
CA GLY A 132 -6.61 -6.98 -31.90
C GLY A 132 -5.73 -7.78 -30.93
N GLY A 133 -6.29 -8.23 -29.80
CA GLY A 133 -5.60 -9.07 -28.82
C GLY A 133 -5.20 -10.44 -29.38
N ILE A 134 -6.10 -11.12 -30.11
CA ILE A 134 -5.78 -12.39 -30.78
C ILE A 134 -4.64 -12.20 -31.78
N VAL A 135 -4.68 -11.13 -32.57
CA VAL A 135 -3.60 -10.83 -33.53
C VAL A 135 -2.29 -10.51 -32.81
N ALA A 136 -2.33 -9.78 -31.69
CA ALA A 136 -1.15 -9.50 -30.88
C ALA A 136 -0.53 -10.78 -30.31
N LEU A 137 -1.34 -11.72 -29.82
CA LEU A 137 -0.88 -13.04 -29.37
C LEU A 137 -0.23 -13.84 -30.50
N ILE A 138 -0.81 -13.81 -31.71
CA ILE A 138 -0.20 -14.44 -32.89
C ILE A 138 1.17 -13.82 -33.20
N VAL A 139 1.30 -12.48 -33.10
CA VAL A 139 2.57 -11.79 -33.30
C VAL A 139 3.61 -12.22 -32.26
N LEU A 140 3.24 -12.30 -30.96
CA LEU A 140 4.11 -12.80 -29.90
C LEU A 140 4.57 -14.25 -30.14
N LEU A 141 3.64 -15.14 -30.54
CA LEU A 141 3.93 -16.54 -30.86
C LEU A 141 4.86 -16.72 -32.06
N ILE A 142 4.76 -15.86 -33.07
CA ILE A 142 5.71 -15.87 -34.20
C ILE A 142 7.05 -15.30 -33.76
N GLY A 143 7.03 -14.23 -32.96
CA GLY A 143 8.22 -13.59 -32.41
C GLY A 143 9.06 -14.51 -31.53
N SER A 144 8.43 -15.42 -30.78
CA SER A 144 9.13 -16.41 -29.95
C SER A 144 9.95 -17.43 -30.76
N CYS A 145 9.72 -17.56 -32.06
CA CYS A 145 10.61 -18.35 -32.93
C CYS A 145 11.92 -17.61 -33.28
N CYS A 146 11.96 -16.29 -33.08
CA CYS A 146 13.06 -15.42 -33.52
C CYS A 146 13.91 -14.89 -32.35
N VAL A 147 13.39 -14.92 -31.13
CA VAL A 147 13.99 -14.37 -29.92
C VAL A 147 13.75 -15.37 -28.78
N GLU A 148 14.74 -15.56 -27.90
CA GLU A 148 14.53 -16.30 -26.66
C GLU A 148 13.58 -15.51 -25.76
N MET A 149 12.37 -16.05 -25.62
CA MET A 149 11.26 -15.42 -24.91
C MET A 149 11.02 -16.01 -23.52
N GLY A 150 12.03 -16.65 -22.91
CA GLY A 150 11.88 -17.29 -21.59
C GLY A 150 11.21 -16.34 -20.58
N TYR A 151 11.82 -15.17 -20.41
CA TYR A 151 11.27 -14.06 -19.62
C TYR A 151 9.81 -13.72 -19.98
N VAL A 152 9.46 -13.54 -21.26
CA VAL A 152 8.10 -13.18 -21.66
C VAL A 152 7.07 -14.29 -21.41
N MET A 153 7.49 -15.56 -21.54
CA MET A 153 6.62 -16.72 -21.33
C MET A 153 6.31 -16.93 -19.85
N ASP A 154 7.24 -16.61 -18.96
CA ASP A 154 7.03 -16.66 -17.51
C ASP A 154 5.88 -15.74 -17.07
N TYR A 155 5.61 -14.68 -17.85
CA TYR A 155 4.59 -13.67 -17.55
C TYR A 155 3.35 -13.70 -18.42
N ILE A 156 3.16 -14.75 -19.24
CA ILE A 156 1.98 -14.87 -20.10
C ILE A 156 0.67 -14.84 -19.29
N TYR A 157 0.72 -15.36 -18.06
CA TYR A 157 -0.40 -15.39 -17.13
C TYR A 157 -0.88 -13.97 -16.76
N ASP A 158 0.04 -13.08 -16.39
CA ASP A 158 -0.27 -11.69 -16.04
C ASP A 158 -0.73 -10.88 -17.24
N MET A 159 -0.11 -11.08 -18.41
CA MET A 159 -0.58 -10.45 -19.65
C MET A 159 -2.04 -10.82 -19.95
N VAL A 160 -2.43 -12.07 -19.71
CA VAL A 160 -3.83 -12.52 -19.86
C VAL A 160 -4.73 -11.85 -18.82
N ARG A 161 -4.30 -11.74 -17.56
CA ARG A 161 -5.07 -11.05 -16.52
C ARG A 161 -5.30 -9.57 -16.85
N ILE A 162 -4.25 -8.87 -17.27
CA ILE A 162 -4.27 -7.47 -17.72
C ILE A 162 -5.25 -7.30 -18.90
N PHE A 163 -5.24 -8.22 -19.86
CA PHE A 163 -6.15 -8.21 -20.99
C PHE A 163 -7.63 -8.27 -20.54
N PHE A 164 -7.95 -9.07 -19.53
CA PHE A 164 -9.30 -9.14 -18.95
C PHE A 164 -9.69 -7.90 -18.14
N ILE A 165 -8.77 -7.30 -17.38
CA ILE A 165 -9.00 -6.01 -16.68
C ILE A 165 -9.43 -4.96 -17.71
N MET A 166 -8.72 -4.88 -18.83
CA MET A 166 -9.03 -3.94 -19.91
C MET A 166 -10.40 -4.21 -20.55
N ILE A 167 -10.77 -5.48 -20.80
CA ILE A 167 -12.10 -5.83 -21.32
C ILE A 167 -13.20 -5.32 -20.38
N ILE A 168 -13.06 -5.56 -19.08
CA ILE A 168 -14.01 -5.07 -18.08
C ILE A 168 -14.10 -3.54 -18.12
N GLY A 169 -12.97 -2.85 -18.21
CA GLY A 169 -12.91 -1.40 -18.37
C GLY A 169 -13.68 -0.88 -19.59
N LEU A 170 -13.51 -1.53 -20.75
CA LEU A 170 -14.22 -1.20 -21.99
C LEU A 170 -15.74 -1.41 -21.86
N ILE A 171 -16.16 -2.55 -21.31
CA ILE A 171 -17.59 -2.84 -21.09
C ILE A 171 -18.19 -1.80 -20.15
N LEU A 172 -17.49 -1.46 -19.07
CA LEU A 172 -17.94 -0.47 -18.10
C LEU A 172 -18.05 0.93 -18.74
N LEU A 173 -17.06 1.36 -19.52
CA LEU A 173 -17.06 2.65 -20.22
C LEU A 173 -18.23 2.80 -21.18
N TYR A 174 -18.50 1.76 -21.98
CA TYR A 174 -19.67 1.72 -22.86
C TYR A 174 -20.97 1.78 -22.04
N THR A 175 -21.08 0.97 -20.98
CA THR A 175 -22.27 0.87 -20.14
C THR A 175 -22.61 2.20 -19.45
N ILE A 176 -21.62 2.86 -18.84
CA ILE A 176 -21.79 4.16 -18.19
C ILE A 176 -22.15 5.23 -19.23
N SER A 177 -21.57 5.18 -20.42
CA SER A 177 -21.91 6.12 -21.49
C SER A 177 -23.36 5.97 -21.96
N VAL A 178 -23.85 4.73 -22.12
CA VAL A 178 -25.28 4.48 -22.42
C VAL A 178 -26.16 4.98 -21.27
N PHE A 179 -25.79 4.68 -20.01
CA PHE A 179 -26.48 5.18 -18.83
C PHE A 179 -26.60 6.71 -18.86
N ALA A 180 -25.50 7.43 -19.09
CA ALA A 180 -25.49 8.89 -19.17
C ALA A 180 -26.41 9.45 -20.26
N ILE A 181 -26.45 8.83 -21.45
CA ILE A 181 -27.32 9.26 -22.56
C ILE A 181 -28.81 9.14 -22.20
N THR A 182 -29.19 8.17 -21.35
CA THR A 182 -30.61 8.01 -20.98
C THR A 182 -31.22 9.21 -20.27
N PHE A 183 -30.40 10.08 -19.66
CA PHE A 183 -30.83 11.30 -18.98
C PHE A 183 -30.97 12.51 -19.91
N ALA A 184 -30.28 12.52 -21.04
CA ALA A 184 -30.18 13.67 -21.93
C ALA A 184 -31.24 13.64 -23.04
N GLY A 185 -31.83 14.80 -23.35
CA GLY A 185 -32.79 14.96 -24.45
C GLY A 185 -32.28 15.78 -25.63
N SER A 186 -31.06 16.34 -25.57
CA SER A 186 -30.38 16.98 -26.71
C SER A 186 -28.91 16.60 -26.79
N THR A 187 -28.30 16.79 -27.97
CA THR A 187 -26.95 16.31 -28.30
C THR A 187 -25.87 16.87 -27.37
N PHE A 188 -25.94 18.16 -27.04
CA PHE A 188 -24.98 18.81 -26.15
C PHE A 188 -25.05 18.21 -24.74
N GLU A 189 -26.25 18.08 -24.18
CA GLU A 189 -26.47 17.51 -22.85
C GLU A 189 -26.12 16.02 -22.81
N ALA A 190 -26.26 15.28 -23.92
CA ALA A 190 -25.82 13.89 -24.01
C ALA A 190 -24.29 13.79 -23.92
N LEU A 191 -23.56 14.60 -24.70
CA LEU A 191 -22.10 14.66 -24.64
C LEU A 191 -21.61 15.10 -23.25
N PHE A 192 -22.21 16.16 -22.71
CA PHE A 192 -21.88 16.63 -21.36
C PHE A 192 -22.17 15.56 -20.30
N SER A 193 -23.30 14.85 -20.37
CA SER A 193 -23.65 13.82 -19.39
C SER A 193 -22.65 12.67 -19.41
N ILE A 194 -22.20 12.24 -20.60
CA ILE A 194 -21.18 11.19 -20.73
C ILE A 194 -19.90 11.62 -20.03
N ALA A 195 -19.38 12.81 -20.36
CA ALA A 195 -18.16 13.33 -19.74
C ALA A 195 -18.33 13.53 -18.23
N ALA A 196 -19.43 14.15 -17.80
CA ALA A 196 -19.71 14.45 -16.41
C ALA A 196 -19.83 13.18 -15.57
N VAL A 197 -20.52 12.13 -16.01
CA VAL A 197 -20.66 10.89 -15.22
C VAL A 197 -19.33 10.16 -15.09
N ASN A 198 -18.58 10.02 -16.19
CA ASN A 198 -17.30 9.30 -16.17
C ASN A 198 -16.23 10.01 -15.32
N VAL A 199 -16.29 11.35 -15.20
CA VAL A 199 -15.38 12.12 -14.33
C VAL A 199 -15.92 12.21 -12.89
N MET A 200 -17.22 12.51 -12.72
CA MET A 200 -17.78 12.83 -11.40
C MET A 200 -17.94 11.62 -10.49
N ILE A 201 -18.26 10.43 -11.01
CA ILE A 201 -18.34 9.21 -10.18
C ILE A 201 -17.02 8.92 -9.47
N PRO A 202 -15.88 8.73 -10.17
CA PRO A 202 -14.61 8.45 -9.52
C PRO A 202 -14.16 9.60 -8.62
N LEU A 203 -14.29 10.84 -9.09
CA LEU A 203 -13.90 12.03 -8.33
C LEU A 203 -14.66 12.13 -7.01
N PHE A 204 -15.99 11.95 -7.04
CA PHE A 204 -16.81 12.02 -5.84
C PHE A 204 -16.46 10.91 -4.84
N ILE A 205 -16.22 9.68 -5.31
CA ILE A 205 -15.85 8.54 -4.45
C ILE A 205 -14.49 8.82 -3.80
N TYR A 206 -13.49 9.19 -4.60
CA TYR A 206 -12.13 9.46 -4.12
C TYR A 206 -12.13 10.57 -3.06
N ILE A 207 -12.78 11.71 -3.35
CA ILE A 207 -12.84 12.84 -2.43
C ILE A 207 -13.67 12.52 -1.18
N THR A 208 -14.75 11.74 -1.32
CA THR A 208 -15.55 11.33 -0.16
C THR A 208 -14.73 10.49 0.79
N TRP A 209 -13.97 9.53 0.26
CA TRP A 209 -13.12 8.70 1.09
C TRP A 209 -11.93 9.48 1.65
N GLY A 210 -11.34 10.39 0.87
CA GLY A 210 -10.33 11.34 1.37
C GLY A 210 -10.87 12.19 2.51
N ASN A 211 -12.12 12.67 2.46
CA ASN A 211 -12.75 13.40 3.56
C ASN A 211 -13.04 12.51 4.78
N ILE A 212 -13.38 11.24 4.59
CA ILE A 212 -13.59 10.28 5.68
C ILE A 212 -12.27 9.98 6.39
N VAL A 213 -11.21 9.69 5.64
CA VAL A 213 -9.85 9.46 6.16
C VAL A 213 -9.36 10.71 6.87
N SER A 214 -9.46 11.86 6.19
CA SER A 214 -9.13 13.15 6.77
C SER A 214 -9.94 13.43 8.03
N ALA A 215 -11.24 13.14 8.10
CA ALA A 215 -12.02 13.40 9.32
C ALA A 215 -11.82 12.38 10.45
N ALA A 216 -11.47 11.14 10.12
CA ALA A 216 -11.21 10.11 11.13
C ALA A 216 -9.91 10.38 11.89
N HIS A 217 -8.89 10.93 11.21
CA HIS A 217 -7.62 11.44 11.75
C HIS A 217 -6.74 10.41 12.52
N PHE A 218 -7.30 9.55 13.37
CA PHE A 218 -6.58 8.53 14.14
C PHE A 218 -6.42 7.23 13.35
N GLY A 219 -5.17 6.81 13.17
CA GLY A 219 -4.83 5.48 12.65
C GLY A 219 -5.14 5.24 11.18
N LEU A 220 -5.61 6.22 10.41
CA LEU A 220 -6.02 6.06 9.01
C LEU A 220 -5.08 6.81 8.08
N THR A 221 -4.47 6.10 7.13
CA THR A 221 -3.51 6.66 6.16
C THR A 221 -4.19 7.05 4.84
N GLU A 222 -3.55 7.91 4.05
CA GLU A 222 -4.01 8.23 2.68
C GLU A 222 -4.09 7.00 1.78
N SER A 223 -3.19 6.02 1.96
CA SER A 223 -3.22 4.73 1.27
C SER A 223 -4.50 3.93 1.52
N SER A 224 -5.25 4.24 2.59
CA SER A 224 -6.59 3.68 2.81
C SER A 224 -7.59 4.07 1.71
N VAL A 225 -7.36 5.19 1.00
CA VAL A 225 -8.21 5.66 -0.12
C VAL A 225 -8.07 4.77 -1.33
N THR A 226 -6.83 4.49 -1.72
CA THR A 226 -6.51 3.72 -2.90
C THR A 226 -6.71 2.22 -2.66
N LYS A 227 -6.50 1.73 -1.43
CA LYS A 227 -6.80 0.32 -1.06
C LYS A 227 -8.32 0.04 -0.84
N ASN A 228 -9.21 1.03 -1.04
CA ASN A 228 -10.67 0.84 -1.05
C ASN A 228 -11.25 0.65 -2.46
N TYR A 229 -11.67 -0.59 -2.74
CA TYR A 229 -12.22 -1.13 -3.99
C TYR A 229 -13.38 -0.40 -4.64
N THR A 230 -14.11 0.41 -3.88
CA THR A 230 -15.28 1.11 -4.45
C THR A 230 -14.83 2.06 -5.55
N PHE A 231 -13.63 2.63 -5.45
CA PHE A 231 -13.06 3.45 -6.51
C PHE A 231 -12.78 2.63 -7.78
N PHE A 232 -12.08 1.51 -7.66
CA PHE A 232 -11.64 0.69 -8.80
C PHE A 232 -12.77 0.01 -9.58
N THR A 233 -13.86 -0.37 -8.92
CA THR A 233 -14.90 -1.22 -9.53
C THR A 233 -16.10 -0.46 -10.11
N THR A 234 -16.23 0.85 -9.84
CA THR A 234 -17.46 1.62 -10.15
C THR A 234 -17.30 2.62 -11.29
N SER A 235 -16.10 2.79 -11.84
CA SER A 235 -15.86 3.71 -12.95
C SER A 235 -14.74 3.25 -13.88
N PRO A 236 -14.74 3.64 -15.17
CA PRO A 236 -13.65 3.33 -16.09
C PRO A 236 -12.31 3.91 -15.66
N ILE A 237 -12.30 5.11 -15.06
CA ILE A 237 -11.09 5.72 -14.50
C ILE A 237 -10.58 4.89 -13.31
N GLY A 238 -11.49 4.37 -12.48
CA GLY A 238 -11.16 3.41 -11.43
C GLY A 238 -10.53 2.13 -11.99
N VAL A 239 -11.10 1.54 -13.04
CA VAL A 239 -10.51 0.36 -13.69
C VAL A 239 -9.13 0.66 -14.27
N LEU A 240 -8.92 1.86 -14.83
CA LEU A 240 -7.60 2.31 -15.27
C LEU A 240 -6.63 2.47 -14.08
N GLY A 241 -7.10 2.98 -12.94
CA GLY A 241 -6.30 3.03 -11.71
C GLY A 241 -5.87 1.64 -11.24
N PHE A 242 -6.80 0.67 -11.24
CA PHE A 242 -6.48 -0.72 -10.91
C PHE A 242 -5.51 -1.33 -11.91
N PHE A 243 -5.68 -1.07 -13.21
CA PHE A 243 -4.74 -1.48 -14.24
C PHE A 243 -3.34 -0.90 -14.00
N ILE A 244 -3.23 0.40 -13.70
CA ILE A 244 -1.93 1.04 -13.42
C ILE A 244 -1.28 0.43 -12.18
N THR A 245 -2.01 0.25 -11.08
CA THR A 245 -1.43 -0.36 -9.87
C THR A 245 -1.07 -1.83 -10.07
N TYR A 246 -1.87 -2.58 -10.84
CA TYR A 246 -1.53 -3.96 -11.21
C TYR A 246 -0.26 -4.02 -12.08
N LEU A 247 -0.03 -3.03 -12.95
CA LEU A 247 1.22 -2.93 -13.71
C LEU A 247 2.39 -2.45 -12.83
N ASP A 248 2.16 -1.53 -11.89
CA ASP A 248 3.19 -0.96 -11.02
C ASP A 248 3.75 -2.03 -10.07
N ASP A 249 2.88 -2.76 -9.35
CA ASP A 249 3.27 -3.91 -8.50
C ASP A 249 4.04 -4.99 -9.30
N TYR A 250 3.85 -5.04 -10.62
CA TYR A 250 4.40 -6.06 -11.51
C TYR A 250 5.72 -5.63 -12.20
N TYR A 251 5.86 -4.38 -12.62
CA TYR A 251 7.09 -3.85 -13.24
C TYR A 251 8.06 -3.24 -12.21
N MET A 252 7.55 -2.89 -11.04
CA MET A 252 8.30 -2.48 -9.86
C MET A 252 7.88 -3.41 -8.72
N PRO A 253 8.32 -4.69 -8.71
CA PRO A 253 8.29 -5.44 -7.46
C PRO A 253 8.93 -4.52 -6.42
N HIS A 254 8.28 -4.35 -5.28
CA HIS A 254 8.78 -3.51 -4.19
C HIS A 254 10.14 -4.08 -3.76
N SER A 255 11.18 -3.67 -4.47
CA SER A 255 12.54 -3.68 -4.02
C SER A 255 12.61 -2.63 -2.94
N TYR A 256 12.10 -2.97 -1.76
CA TYR A 256 12.72 -2.50 -0.56
C TYR A 256 14.16 -2.95 -0.68
N ILE A 257 15.03 -1.99 -1.02
CA ILE A 257 16.47 -2.17 -1.05
C ILE A 257 16.88 -2.39 0.41
N SER A 258 16.71 -3.61 0.90
CA SER A 258 17.59 -4.21 1.88
C SER A 258 18.35 -5.29 1.13
N SER A 259 19.54 -4.92 0.68
CA SER A 259 20.55 -5.87 0.18
C SER A 259 20.08 -6.77 -0.96
N GLY A 260 19.64 -6.13 -2.05
CA GLY A 260 19.68 -6.64 -3.43
C GLY A 260 19.37 -8.11 -3.62
N ALA A 261 18.11 -8.53 -3.59
CA ALA A 261 17.66 -9.67 -4.38
C ALA A 261 16.17 -9.48 -4.65
N VAL A 262 15.78 -9.49 -5.93
CA VAL A 262 14.39 -9.71 -6.31
C VAL A 262 14.23 -11.22 -6.38
N TYR A 263 13.70 -11.82 -5.32
CA TYR A 263 13.20 -13.19 -5.42
C TYR A 263 11.78 -13.14 -5.93
N ASP A 264 11.59 -13.63 -7.16
CA ASP A 264 10.34 -14.24 -7.63
C ASP A 264 10.07 -15.54 -6.82
N LEU A 265 10.01 -15.47 -5.49
CA LEU A 265 8.86 -16.11 -4.86
C LEU A 265 7.70 -15.45 -5.58
N THR A 266 6.73 -16.20 -6.09
CA THR A 266 5.44 -15.61 -6.45
C THR A 266 4.93 -14.96 -5.17
N GLU A 267 5.39 -13.74 -4.87
CA GLU A 267 4.82 -12.86 -3.89
C GLU A 267 3.40 -12.80 -4.38
N TYR A 268 2.53 -13.40 -3.60
CA TYR A 268 1.12 -13.30 -3.80
C TYR A 268 0.84 -11.82 -3.55
N THR A 269 1.08 -10.98 -4.57
CA THR A 269 1.02 -9.54 -4.41
C THR A 269 -0.39 -9.22 -3.97
N PHE A 270 -0.53 -8.16 -3.19
CA PHE A 270 -1.82 -7.66 -2.78
C PHE A 270 -2.81 -7.69 -3.97
N MET A 271 -2.40 -7.18 -5.13
CA MET A 271 -3.17 -7.15 -6.38
C MET A 271 -3.59 -8.51 -6.92
N ASP A 272 -2.77 -9.55 -6.75
CA ASP A 272 -3.06 -10.94 -7.13
C ASP A 272 -4.25 -11.52 -6.37
N SER A 273 -4.26 -11.33 -5.05
CA SER A 273 -5.39 -11.71 -4.19
C SER A 273 -6.68 -10.94 -4.56
N MET A 274 -6.53 -9.74 -5.13
CA MET A 274 -7.63 -8.82 -5.43
C MET A 274 -8.29 -9.11 -6.77
N TYR A 275 -7.55 -9.70 -7.72
CA TYR A 275 -7.94 -9.82 -9.13
C TYR A 275 -9.36 -10.39 -9.30
N PHE A 276 -9.64 -11.55 -8.71
CA PHE A 276 -10.96 -12.20 -8.86
C PHE A 276 -12.09 -11.38 -8.22
N ASN A 277 -11.83 -10.79 -7.05
CA ASN A 277 -12.79 -9.93 -6.36
C ASN A 277 -13.11 -8.68 -7.19
N PHE A 278 -12.09 -8.07 -7.81
CA PHE A 278 -12.24 -6.95 -8.73
C PHE A 278 -13.12 -7.31 -9.93
N ILE A 279 -12.86 -8.46 -10.60
CA ILE A 279 -13.64 -8.91 -11.76
C ILE A 279 -15.11 -9.12 -11.36
N ILE A 280 -15.38 -9.88 -10.29
CA ILE A 280 -16.75 -10.19 -9.86
C ILE A 280 -17.51 -8.93 -9.47
N ARG A 281 -16.91 -8.03 -8.67
CA ARG A 281 -17.55 -6.78 -8.24
C ARG A 281 -17.85 -5.85 -9.41
N SER A 282 -16.92 -5.72 -10.35
CA SER A 282 -17.11 -4.91 -11.56
C SER A 282 -18.23 -5.47 -12.44
N LEU A 283 -18.31 -6.79 -12.59
CA LEU A 283 -19.41 -7.45 -13.33
C LEU A 283 -20.77 -7.24 -12.66
N ILE A 284 -20.84 -7.35 -11.33
CA ILE A 284 -22.06 -7.06 -10.56
C ILE A 284 -22.47 -5.59 -10.77
N PHE A 285 -21.52 -4.66 -10.66
CA PHE A 285 -21.79 -3.24 -10.86
C PHE A 285 -22.30 -2.95 -12.28
N ILE A 286 -21.64 -3.49 -13.31
CA ILE A 286 -22.09 -3.39 -14.71
C ILE A 286 -23.52 -3.91 -14.84
N ALA A 287 -23.85 -5.08 -14.28
CA ALA A 287 -25.19 -5.66 -14.34
C ALA A 287 -26.24 -4.75 -13.67
N VAL A 288 -25.91 -4.16 -12.51
CA VAL A 288 -26.77 -3.21 -11.80
C VAL A 288 -27.00 -1.95 -12.65
N ILE A 289 -25.95 -1.37 -13.25
CA ILE A 289 -26.07 -0.19 -14.10
C ILE A 289 -26.89 -0.50 -15.36
N ILE A 290 -26.72 -1.67 -15.99
CA ILE A 290 -27.56 -2.09 -17.13
C ILE A 290 -29.04 -2.16 -16.71
N ALA A 291 -29.32 -2.74 -15.53
CA ALA A 291 -30.68 -2.85 -15.02
C ALA A 291 -31.31 -1.47 -14.75
N ILE A 292 -30.59 -0.57 -14.08
CA ILE A 292 -31.03 0.81 -13.82
C ILE A 292 -31.26 1.55 -15.14
N THR A 293 -30.30 1.45 -16.07
CA THR A 293 -30.36 2.08 -17.40
C THR A 293 -31.59 1.60 -18.17
N PHE A 294 -31.87 0.30 -18.15
CA PHE A 294 -33.05 -0.27 -18.79
C PHE A 294 -34.35 0.23 -18.14
N LEU A 295 -34.42 0.32 -16.81
CA LEU A 295 -35.59 0.83 -16.10
C LEU A 295 -35.86 2.29 -16.45
N LEU A 296 -34.83 3.14 -16.49
CA LEU A 296 -34.94 4.53 -16.91
C LEU A 296 -35.37 4.63 -18.37
N TYR A 297 -34.73 3.87 -19.26
CA TYR A 297 -35.09 3.81 -20.67
C TYR A 297 -36.56 3.40 -20.87
N LYS A 298 -37.04 2.40 -20.14
CA LYS A 298 -38.42 1.89 -20.25
C LYS A 298 -39.47 2.93 -19.87
N HIS A 299 -39.18 3.79 -18.88
CA HIS A 299 -40.09 4.81 -18.40
C HIS A 299 -39.97 6.15 -19.15
N ARG A 300 -38.93 6.30 -19.97
CA ARG A 300 -38.73 7.47 -20.80
C ARG A 300 -39.78 7.52 -21.90
N LYS A 301 -40.38 8.69 -22.11
CA LYS A 301 -41.36 8.89 -23.17
C LYS A 301 -40.72 9.48 -24.41
N ALA A 302 -41.31 9.24 -25.57
CA ALA A 302 -40.78 9.72 -26.85
C ALA A 302 -40.81 11.26 -26.94
N GLU A 303 -41.78 11.92 -26.31
CA GLU A 303 -41.88 13.38 -26.26
C GLU A 303 -40.84 14.07 -25.37
N ASP A 304 -40.03 13.31 -24.63
CA ASP A 304 -38.97 13.86 -23.78
C ASP A 304 -37.75 14.32 -24.60
N VAL A 305 -37.67 13.95 -25.87
CA VAL A 305 -36.62 14.41 -26.78
C VAL A 305 -36.74 15.93 -26.99
N SER A 306 -35.60 16.62 -27.06
CA SER A 306 -35.41 18.09 -27.05
C SER A 306 -35.53 18.79 -25.69
N LYS A 307 -35.96 18.11 -24.63
CA LYS A 307 -35.81 18.61 -23.26
C LYS A 307 -34.31 18.57 -22.88
N PRO A 308 -33.76 19.59 -22.19
CA PRO A 308 -32.35 19.60 -21.79
C PRO A 308 -31.97 18.33 -21.00
N TYR A 309 -32.73 18.05 -19.94
CA TYR A 309 -32.65 16.80 -19.18
C TYR A 309 -34.05 16.22 -19.00
N VAL A 310 -34.18 14.91 -19.25
CA VAL A 310 -35.42 14.16 -19.04
C VAL A 310 -35.71 14.04 -17.54
N TYR A 311 -34.69 13.66 -16.76
CA TYR A 311 -34.76 13.58 -15.30
C TYR A 311 -33.96 14.72 -14.68
N LYS A 312 -34.66 15.75 -14.20
CA LYS A 312 -34.02 16.94 -13.61
C LYS A 312 -33.17 16.63 -12.37
N ALA A 313 -33.52 15.60 -11.61
CA ALA A 313 -32.79 15.20 -10.41
C ALA A 313 -31.34 14.81 -10.73
N PHE A 314 -31.09 14.13 -11.85
CA PHE A 314 -29.75 13.73 -12.29
C PHE A 314 -28.83 14.94 -12.44
N TYR A 315 -29.30 16.01 -13.10
CA TYR A 315 -28.54 17.25 -13.25
C TYR A 315 -28.15 17.83 -11.88
N TYR A 316 -29.10 17.95 -10.95
CA TYR A 316 -28.81 18.50 -9.63
C TYR A 316 -27.90 17.60 -8.78
N ILE A 317 -27.97 16.28 -8.92
CA ILE A 317 -27.06 15.33 -8.25
C ILE A 317 -25.62 15.54 -8.74
N ILE A 318 -25.40 15.54 -10.06
CA ILE A 318 -24.07 15.73 -10.65
C ILE A 318 -23.49 17.10 -10.28
N MET A 319 -24.30 18.15 -10.34
CA MET A 319 -23.86 19.49 -9.97
C MET A 319 -23.55 19.61 -8.47
N SER A 320 -24.35 18.98 -7.60
CA SER A 320 -24.09 18.97 -6.15
C SER A 320 -22.85 18.15 -5.81
N ALA A 321 -22.62 17.03 -6.51
CA ALA A 321 -21.38 16.24 -6.39
C ALA A 321 -20.15 17.07 -6.80
N ALA A 322 -20.26 17.94 -7.82
CA ALA A 322 -19.20 18.86 -8.21
C ALA A 322 -18.94 19.92 -7.13
N VAL A 323 -19.99 20.52 -6.57
CA VAL A 323 -19.86 21.45 -5.43
C VAL A 323 -19.18 20.76 -4.24
N TYR A 324 -19.64 19.55 -3.87
CA TYR A 324 -19.03 18.74 -2.82
C TYR A 324 -17.54 18.50 -3.05
N SER A 325 -17.20 18.09 -4.28
CA SER A 325 -15.82 17.79 -4.67
C SER A 325 -14.90 19.01 -4.51
N ILE A 326 -15.33 20.16 -5.03
CA ILE A 326 -14.55 21.42 -4.97
C ILE A 326 -14.40 21.92 -3.53
N VAL A 327 -15.49 21.93 -2.76
CA VAL A 327 -15.48 22.39 -1.35
C VAL A 327 -14.58 21.50 -0.50
N THR A 328 -14.67 20.19 -0.68
CA THR A 328 -13.89 19.23 0.10
C THR A 328 -12.39 19.27 -0.26
N ILE A 329 -12.04 19.34 -1.55
CA ILE A 329 -10.63 19.50 -1.98
C ILE A 329 -10.03 20.77 -1.36
N MET A 330 -10.73 21.90 -1.45
CA MET A 330 -10.23 23.18 -0.92
C MET A 330 -10.10 23.20 0.60
N LYS A 331 -10.91 22.39 1.30
CA LYS A 331 -10.76 22.14 2.74
C LYS A 331 -9.49 21.32 3.01
N MET A 332 -9.29 20.23 2.29
CA MET A 332 -8.15 19.32 2.49
C MET A 332 -6.80 20.00 2.20
N THR A 333 -6.74 20.99 1.31
CA THR A 333 -5.51 21.74 1.01
C THR A 333 -5.17 22.86 2.02
N ALA A 334 -5.87 22.94 3.16
CA ALA A 334 -5.60 23.85 4.28
C ALA A 334 -5.47 25.36 3.92
N ILE A 335 -6.07 25.81 2.82
CA ILE A 335 -6.04 27.22 2.41
C ILE A 335 -6.92 28.03 3.39
N LYS A 336 -6.33 29.02 4.09
CA LYS A 336 -7.03 29.86 5.11
C LYS A 336 -8.32 30.55 4.61
N SER A 337 -8.49 30.74 3.30
CA SER A 337 -9.69 31.26 2.63
C SER A 337 -10.36 30.28 1.64
N GLY A 338 -9.98 28.99 1.72
CA GLY A 338 -10.33 27.94 0.76
C GLY A 338 -11.83 27.73 0.59
N LEU A 339 -12.62 27.84 1.67
CA LEU A 339 -14.07 27.71 1.60
C LEU A 339 -14.73 28.79 0.73
N ILE A 340 -14.31 30.05 0.89
CA ILE A 340 -14.87 31.17 0.12
C ILE A 340 -14.50 31.01 -1.35
N ALA A 341 -13.24 30.69 -1.64
CA ALA A 341 -12.77 30.42 -3.00
C ALA A 341 -13.53 29.25 -3.64
N ALA A 342 -13.74 28.16 -2.90
CA ALA A 342 -14.50 27.00 -3.36
C ALA A 342 -15.94 27.35 -3.73
N LEU A 343 -16.62 28.15 -2.90
CA LEU A 343 -17.99 28.60 -3.16
C LEU A 343 -18.08 29.54 -4.37
N ILE A 344 -17.07 30.38 -4.59
CA ILE A 344 -17.01 31.23 -5.79
C ILE A 344 -16.84 30.37 -7.05
N ILE A 345 -15.86 29.47 -7.07
CA ILE A 345 -15.57 28.60 -8.23
C ILE A 345 -16.77 27.71 -8.54
N SER A 346 -17.29 27.01 -7.53
CA SER A 346 -18.46 26.14 -7.70
C SER A 346 -19.73 26.90 -8.07
N GLY A 347 -19.89 28.13 -7.56
CA GLY A 347 -20.99 29.03 -7.93
C GLY A 347 -20.93 29.45 -9.41
N ILE A 348 -19.75 29.81 -9.92
CA ILE A 348 -19.56 30.14 -11.35
C ILE A 348 -19.97 28.94 -12.23
N ILE A 349 -19.47 27.74 -11.91
CA ILE A 349 -19.79 26.52 -12.66
C ILE A 349 -21.30 26.24 -12.59
N TRP A 350 -21.91 26.35 -11.40
CA TRP A 350 -23.35 26.17 -11.21
C TRP A 350 -24.18 27.12 -12.06
N PHE A 351 -23.86 28.42 -12.03
CA PHE A 351 -24.62 29.43 -12.76
C PHE A 351 -24.46 29.30 -14.28
N VAL A 352 -23.24 29.05 -14.78
CA VAL A 352 -23.01 28.81 -16.21
C VAL A 352 -23.83 27.61 -16.69
N MET A 353 -23.75 26.49 -15.97
CA MET A 353 -24.50 25.28 -16.33
C MET A 353 -26.00 25.48 -16.26
N GLU A 354 -26.51 26.24 -15.28
CA GLU A 354 -27.95 26.49 -15.14
C GLU A 354 -28.47 27.41 -16.24
N VAL A 355 -27.68 28.39 -16.69
CA VAL A 355 -27.98 29.24 -17.86
C VAL A 355 -28.05 28.42 -19.14
N ILE A 356 -27.09 27.51 -19.36
CA ILE A 356 -27.07 26.59 -20.50
C ILE A 356 -28.32 25.70 -20.49
N ARG A 357 -28.61 25.05 -19.35
CA ARG A 357 -29.75 24.14 -19.19
C ARG A 357 -31.08 24.86 -19.45
N ARG A 358 -31.24 26.09 -18.94
CA ARG A 358 -32.47 26.88 -19.12
C ARG A 358 -32.56 27.55 -20.49
N ARG A 359 -31.47 27.55 -21.26
CA ARG A 359 -31.33 28.28 -22.52
C ARG A 359 -31.66 29.77 -22.35
N GLY A 360 -31.19 30.38 -21.25
CA GLY A 360 -31.35 31.80 -20.95
C GLY A 360 -31.55 32.14 -19.46
N PHE A 361 -31.67 33.43 -19.16
CA PHE A 361 -31.67 33.99 -17.79
C PHE A 361 -33.05 34.06 -17.10
N LYS A 362 -34.10 33.46 -17.68
CA LYS A 362 -35.44 33.52 -17.07
C LYS A 362 -35.44 32.84 -15.69
N ARG A 363 -35.96 33.56 -14.69
CA ARG A 363 -36.02 33.14 -13.26
C ARG A 363 -34.65 32.79 -12.67
N PHE A 364 -33.58 33.50 -13.05
CA PHE A 364 -32.22 33.25 -12.56
C PHE A 364 -32.10 33.23 -11.02
N TRP A 365 -32.95 33.97 -10.28
CA TRP A 365 -32.96 33.94 -8.81
C TRP A 365 -33.11 32.53 -8.22
N THR A 366 -33.84 31.64 -8.90
CA THR A 366 -34.01 30.23 -8.45
C THR A 366 -32.71 29.43 -8.58
N ALA A 367 -31.79 29.82 -9.48
CA ALA A 367 -30.44 29.25 -9.55
C ALA A 367 -29.65 29.58 -8.27
N ILE A 368 -29.73 30.83 -7.81
CA ILE A 368 -29.08 31.31 -6.58
C ILE A 368 -29.62 30.53 -5.38
N ILE A 369 -30.94 30.41 -5.25
CA ILE A 369 -31.56 29.63 -4.16
C ILE A 369 -31.15 28.16 -4.22
N SER A 370 -31.16 27.55 -5.41
CA SER A 370 -30.77 26.14 -5.57
C SER A 370 -29.29 25.90 -5.25
N PHE A 371 -28.41 26.84 -5.60
CA PHE A 371 -26.99 26.76 -5.26
C PHE A 371 -26.78 26.93 -3.76
N ALA A 372 -27.42 27.92 -3.12
CA ALA A 372 -27.35 28.11 -1.68
C ALA A 372 -27.83 26.86 -0.91
N ALA A 373 -28.92 26.24 -1.36
CA ALA A 373 -29.43 25.00 -0.77
C ALA A 373 -28.45 23.82 -0.97
N ALA A 374 -27.87 23.67 -2.16
CA ALA A 374 -26.89 22.62 -2.44
C ALA A 374 -25.62 22.80 -1.60
N SER A 375 -25.07 24.02 -1.54
CA SER A 375 -23.90 24.35 -0.74
C SER A 375 -24.14 24.14 0.75
N ALA A 376 -25.31 24.55 1.27
CA ALA A 376 -25.67 24.30 2.67
C ALA A 376 -25.76 22.79 2.98
N ALA A 377 -26.34 22.00 2.08
CA ALA A 377 -26.41 20.54 2.23
C ALA A 377 -25.01 19.90 2.20
N VAL A 378 -24.14 20.33 1.27
CA VAL A 378 -22.75 19.87 1.17
C VAL A 378 -21.96 20.17 2.44
N ILE A 379 -22.02 21.41 2.94
CA ILE A 379 -21.35 21.80 4.17
C ILE A 379 -21.88 20.99 5.36
N GLY A 380 -23.20 20.76 5.41
CA GLY A 380 -23.83 19.91 6.42
C GLY A 380 -23.29 18.47 6.39
N ILE A 381 -23.17 17.86 5.21
CA ILE A 381 -22.60 16.50 5.05
C ILE A 381 -21.16 16.45 5.53
N ILE A 382 -20.32 17.41 5.11
CA ILE A 382 -18.92 17.49 5.54
C ILE A 382 -18.85 17.60 7.06
N LYS A 383 -19.70 18.44 7.67
CA LYS A 383 -19.70 18.62 9.12
C LYS A 383 -20.16 17.37 9.87
N VAL A 384 -21.12 16.62 9.33
CA VAL A 384 -21.54 15.34 9.91
C VAL A 384 -20.40 14.32 9.88
N ILE A 385 -19.64 14.26 8.77
CA ILE A 385 -18.47 13.36 8.66
C ILE A 385 -17.41 13.73 9.71
N GLU A 386 -17.14 15.01 9.93
CA GLU A 386 -16.24 15.50 10.98
C GLU A 386 -16.72 15.17 12.39
N LEU A 387 -17.99 15.47 12.70
CA LEU A 387 -18.56 15.26 14.05
C LEU A 387 -18.68 13.78 14.43
N THR A 388 -18.45 12.88 13.49
CA THR A 388 -18.56 11.43 13.68
C THR A 388 -17.22 10.70 13.52
N ASP A 389 -16.10 11.41 13.52
CA ASP A 389 -14.75 10.83 13.34
C ASP A 389 -14.67 9.97 12.06
N GLY A 390 -15.10 10.56 10.94
CA GLY A 390 -15.15 9.88 9.65
C GLY A 390 -16.23 8.80 9.60
N LEU A 391 -17.43 9.07 10.11
CA LEU A 391 -18.54 8.09 10.20
C LEU A 391 -18.19 6.86 11.05
N GLY A 392 -17.44 7.05 12.13
CA GLY A 392 -17.00 6.03 13.08
C GLY A 392 -15.82 5.20 12.57
N ARG A 393 -15.19 5.59 11.46
CA ARG A 393 -14.09 4.83 10.85
C ARG A 393 -12.81 4.84 11.68
N ALA A 394 -12.59 5.87 12.51
CA ALA A 394 -11.49 5.90 13.47
C ALA A 394 -11.59 4.78 14.52
N LYS A 395 -12.81 4.42 14.92
CA LYS A 395 -13.11 3.38 15.94
C LYS A 395 -13.35 1.99 15.35
N TYR A 396 -13.36 1.88 14.03
CA TYR A 396 -13.71 0.65 13.35
C TYR A 396 -12.55 -0.34 13.37
N ILE A 397 -12.80 -1.54 13.90
CA ILE A 397 -11.86 -2.67 13.91
C ILE A 397 -12.51 -3.82 13.15
N PRO A 398 -11.84 -4.43 12.15
CA PRO A 398 -12.40 -5.58 11.45
C PRO A 398 -12.56 -6.78 12.38
N SER A 399 -13.60 -7.58 12.14
CA SER A 399 -13.73 -8.90 12.78
C SER A 399 -12.76 -9.89 12.13
N SER A 400 -12.11 -10.74 12.92
CA SER A 400 -11.19 -11.77 12.40
C SER A 400 -11.84 -12.74 11.41
N LEU A 401 -13.16 -12.94 11.50
CA LEU A 401 -13.90 -13.74 10.52
C LEU A 401 -13.92 -13.12 9.12
N LEU A 402 -13.87 -11.79 9.03
CA LEU A 402 -13.90 -11.03 7.78
C LEU A 402 -12.51 -10.84 7.18
N VAL A 403 -11.46 -10.95 7.99
CA VAL A 403 -10.07 -10.86 7.57
C VAL A 403 -9.65 -12.20 6.95
N SER A 404 -9.00 -12.15 5.80
CA SER A 404 -8.29 -13.27 5.21
C SER A 404 -6.85 -13.30 5.71
N ASP A 405 -6.17 -12.15 5.64
CA ASP A 405 -4.73 -12.04 5.84
C ASP A 405 -4.40 -10.69 6.51
N VAL A 406 -3.28 -10.63 7.23
CA VAL A 406 -2.78 -9.39 7.84
C VAL A 406 -1.35 -9.14 7.38
N GLU A 407 -1.08 -7.92 6.94
CA GLU A 407 0.28 -7.45 6.68
C GLU A 407 0.70 -6.53 7.83
N ILE A 408 1.88 -6.79 8.38
CA ILE A 408 2.43 -6.04 9.52
C ILE A 408 3.81 -5.54 9.14
N GLU A 409 4.02 -4.24 9.31
CA GLU A 409 5.29 -3.55 9.08
C GLU A 409 5.60 -2.76 10.36
N ILE A 410 6.79 -2.98 10.94
CA ILE A 410 7.20 -2.33 12.20
C ILE A 410 8.49 -1.58 11.94
N TRP A 411 8.43 -0.25 11.94
CA TRP A 411 9.62 0.55 11.74
C TRP A 411 10.37 0.84 13.03
N GLY A 412 11.69 0.90 12.91
CA GLY A 412 12.59 1.15 14.04
C GLY A 412 13.29 -0.12 14.54
N TYR A 413 13.09 -1.26 13.85
CA TYR A 413 13.78 -2.53 14.12
C TYR A 413 14.22 -3.21 12.82
N ASP A 414 15.53 -3.42 12.61
CA ASP A 414 16.18 -3.65 11.29
C ASP A 414 15.66 -4.87 10.52
N MET A 415 15.07 -5.85 11.21
CA MET A 415 14.56 -7.08 10.60
C MET A 415 13.04 -7.07 10.37
N ALA A 416 12.30 -6.22 11.11
CA ALA A 416 10.84 -6.08 11.00
C ALA A 416 10.43 -4.81 10.22
N ASP A 417 11.41 -4.05 9.71
CA ASP A 417 11.19 -2.90 8.83
C ASP A 417 10.55 -3.31 7.49
N ASN A 418 10.54 -4.60 7.15
CA ASN A 418 9.87 -5.15 5.96
C ASN A 418 8.45 -5.64 6.30
N ALA A 419 7.50 -5.33 5.43
CA ALA A 419 6.12 -5.78 5.55
C ALA A 419 6.03 -7.31 5.43
N VAL A 420 5.51 -7.97 6.47
CA VAL A 420 5.27 -9.43 6.46
C VAL A 420 3.77 -9.68 6.30
N ILE A 421 3.39 -10.38 5.24
CA ILE A 421 2.02 -10.86 5.02
C ILE A 421 1.88 -12.22 5.70
N LEU A 422 0.89 -12.35 6.57
CA LEU A 422 0.67 -13.53 7.40
C LEU A 422 -0.78 -14.00 7.31
N HIS A 423 -0.94 -15.31 7.13
CA HIS A 423 -2.24 -15.97 7.03
C HIS A 423 -2.67 -16.66 8.34
N ASP A 424 -1.78 -16.73 9.34
CA ASP A 424 -2.06 -17.43 10.58
C ASP A 424 -3.18 -16.73 11.38
N LYS A 425 -4.18 -17.52 11.77
CA LYS A 425 -5.36 -17.02 12.47
C LYS A 425 -5.02 -16.43 13.85
N LYS A 426 -4.07 -17.03 14.57
CA LYS A 426 -3.61 -16.53 15.87
C LYS A 426 -3.01 -15.14 15.70
N ILE A 427 -2.12 -14.96 14.71
CA ILE A 427 -1.49 -13.66 14.43
C ILE A 427 -2.53 -12.62 14.00
N ILE A 428 -3.51 -13.00 13.18
CA ILE A 428 -4.64 -12.12 12.83
C ILE A 428 -5.41 -11.68 14.08
N ASP A 429 -5.72 -12.61 14.99
CA ASP A 429 -6.41 -12.32 16.24
C ASP A 429 -5.55 -11.44 17.19
N ASP A 430 -4.23 -11.65 17.23
CA ASP A 430 -3.25 -10.87 18.01
C ASP A 430 -3.12 -9.43 17.46
N ALA A 431 -3.02 -9.26 16.14
CA ALA A 431 -3.01 -7.96 15.47
C ALA A 431 -4.32 -7.17 15.70
N ILE A 432 -5.46 -7.86 15.69
CA ILE A 432 -6.76 -7.25 16.01
C ILE A 432 -6.85 -6.86 17.48
N ARG A 433 -6.26 -7.65 18.40
CA ARG A 433 -6.19 -7.32 19.82
C ARG A 433 -5.32 -6.09 20.07
N LEU A 434 -4.13 -6.03 19.48
CA LEU A 434 -3.24 -4.88 19.59
C LEU A 434 -3.91 -3.59 19.07
N ASN A 435 -4.50 -3.64 17.87
CA ASN A 435 -5.23 -2.50 17.30
C ASN A 435 -6.39 -2.05 18.17
N ARG A 436 -7.13 -3.00 18.76
CA ARG A 436 -8.19 -2.69 19.73
C ARG A 436 -7.64 -1.94 20.94
N GLU A 437 -6.55 -2.41 21.53
CA GLU A 437 -5.94 -1.76 22.69
C GLU A 437 -5.48 -0.34 22.35
N ILE A 438 -4.85 -0.13 21.19
CA ILE A 438 -4.41 1.21 20.73
C ILE A 438 -5.61 2.16 20.60
N ILE A 439 -6.71 1.71 19.98
CA ILE A 439 -7.94 2.50 19.82
C ILE A 439 -8.61 2.77 21.16
N ASP A 440 -8.69 1.77 22.05
CA ASP A 440 -9.30 1.91 23.38
C ASP A 440 -8.50 2.89 24.25
N ARG A 441 -7.15 2.83 24.24
CA ARG A 441 -6.28 3.80 24.91
C ARG A 441 -6.47 5.23 24.40
N HIS A 442 -6.83 5.40 23.12
CA HIS A 442 -7.04 6.70 22.51
C HIS A 442 -8.41 7.31 22.81
N PHE A 443 -9.48 6.55 22.61
CA PHE A 443 -10.85 7.07 22.79
C PHE A 443 -11.37 6.97 24.23
N GLU A 444 -10.74 6.15 25.07
CA GLU A 444 -11.11 5.96 26.47
C GLU A 444 -9.88 6.03 27.40
N PRO A 445 -9.05 7.09 27.33
CA PRO A 445 -7.79 7.18 28.06
C PRO A 445 -7.99 7.11 29.58
N ASP A 446 -9.15 7.54 30.09
CA ASP A 446 -9.49 7.51 31.52
C ASP A 446 -9.62 6.08 32.09
N LYS A 447 -9.76 5.05 31.23
CA LYS A 447 -9.76 3.65 31.66
C LYS A 447 -8.37 3.14 32.02
N TYR A 448 -7.32 3.83 31.57
CA TYR A 448 -5.93 3.43 31.71
C TYR A 448 -5.23 4.34 32.72
N SER A 449 -4.59 3.74 33.71
CA SER A 449 -3.71 4.47 34.62
C SER A 449 -2.33 4.58 34.00
N TYR A 450 -1.87 5.81 33.76
CA TYR A 450 -0.53 6.08 33.26
C TYR A 450 0.37 6.53 34.41
N VAL A 451 1.54 5.91 34.54
CA VAL A 451 2.59 6.40 35.42
C VAL A 451 3.27 7.55 34.70
N LEU A 452 3.02 8.78 35.14
CA LEU A 452 3.62 9.95 34.51
C LEU A 452 5.09 10.07 34.91
N SER A 453 5.91 10.44 33.93
CA SER A 453 7.31 10.78 34.11
C SER A 453 7.47 12.23 34.59
N ASP A 454 8.61 12.53 35.21
CA ASP A 454 9.00 13.90 35.59
C ASP A 454 9.40 14.76 34.36
N TYR A 455 9.54 14.15 33.18
CA TYR A 455 9.87 14.85 31.94
C TYR A 455 8.65 15.30 31.16
N ARG A 456 8.85 16.39 30.41
CA ARG A 456 7.83 16.97 29.54
C ARG A 456 8.35 17.20 28.13
N LEU A 457 7.55 16.90 27.12
CA LEU A 457 7.87 17.19 25.72
C LEU A 457 7.62 18.68 25.43
N SER A 458 8.56 19.39 24.80
CA SER A 458 8.36 20.76 24.31
C SER A 458 7.84 20.82 22.89
N ASP A 459 7.47 22.02 22.45
CA ASP A 459 6.95 22.28 21.12
C ASP A 459 7.98 22.08 19.97
N ASP A 460 9.26 21.90 20.30
CA ASP A 460 10.36 21.61 19.37
C ASP A 460 10.80 20.12 19.42
N ASP A 461 9.92 19.23 19.92
CA ASP A 461 10.21 17.81 20.16
C ASP A 461 11.41 17.55 21.11
N ARG A 462 11.72 18.53 21.98
CA ARG A 462 12.78 18.41 22.99
C ARG A 462 12.17 18.17 24.35
N LEU A 463 12.65 17.17 25.07
CA LEU A 463 12.19 16.91 26.44
C LEU A 463 12.93 17.80 27.45
N TYR A 464 12.18 18.44 28.34
CA TYR A 464 12.70 19.28 29.43
C TYR A 464 12.24 18.74 30.79
N SER A 465 13.12 18.84 31.79
CA SER A 465 12.81 18.62 33.21
C SER A 465 13.03 19.92 33.97
N GLU A 466 12.11 20.28 34.87
CA GLU A 466 12.24 21.47 35.73
C GLU A 466 13.23 21.26 36.90
N THR A 467 13.66 20.02 37.18
CA THR A 467 14.32 19.70 38.47
C THR A 467 15.56 18.80 38.44
N LYS A 468 16.00 18.23 37.31
CA LYS A 468 17.24 17.40 37.27
C LYS A 468 18.02 17.51 35.95
N GLU A 469 19.34 17.62 36.04
CA GLU A 469 20.28 17.13 35.02
C GLU A 469 20.41 15.61 35.21
N LYS A 470 19.80 14.78 34.34
CA LYS A 470 20.24 13.41 33.98
C LYS A 470 19.31 12.71 32.96
N ASN A 471 19.94 11.89 32.11
CA ASN A 471 19.56 10.83 31.17
C ASN A 471 18.12 10.24 31.16
N TYR A 472 17.37 10.53 30.09
CA TYR A 472 16.13 9.83 29.67
C TYR A 472 16.25 9.39 28.20
N ASP A 473 15.40 8.47 27.76
CA ASP A 473 15.31 8.09 26.34
C ASP A 473 13.86 7.98 25.88
N LEU A 474 13.61 8.54 24.69
CA LEU A 474 12.32 8.44 24.01
C LEU A 474 12.18 7.06 23.37
N ASP A 475 11.14 6.33 23.75
CA ASP A 475 10.81 5.02 23.17
C ASP A 475 9.55 5.14 22.32
N ILE A 476 9.71 5.16 20.99
CA ILE A 476 8.61 5.26 20.04
C ILE A 476 8.88 4.28 18.90
N ALA A 477 7.95 3.37 18.69
CA ALA A 477 7.91 2.49 17.53
C ALA A 477 6.74 2.88 16.62
N ASP A 478 6.95 2.78 15.32
CA ASP A 478 5.89 2.97 14.32
C ASP A 478 5.43 1.59 13.83
N ILE A 479 4.13 1.33 13.86
CA ILE A 479 3.54 0.08 13.35
C ILE A 479 2.49 0.40 12.29
N ARG A 480 2.57 -0.29 11.15
CA ARG A 480 1.53 -0.33 10.13
C ARG A 480 0.92 -1.73 10.08
N MET A 481 -0.40 -1.79 10.07
CA MET A 481 -1.19 -3.01 9.93
C MET A 481 -2.15 -2.86 8.76
N ILE A 482 -2.13 -3.80 7.82
CA ILE A 482 -3.09 -3.85 6.71
C ILE A 482 -3.90 -5.13 6.83
N TYR A 483 -5.20 -4.98 7.05
CA TYR A 483 -6.11 -6.12 7.13
C TYR A 483 -6.75 -6.36 5.77
N TYR A 484 -6.38 -7.46 5.14
CA TYR A 484 -6.99 -7.94 3.91
C TYR A 484 -8.29 -8.66 4.25
N THR A 485 -9.40 -8.21 3.67
CA THR A 485 -10.71 -8.81 3.94
C THR A 485 -11.05 -9.84 2.87
N LYS A 486 -11.79 -10.88 3.24
CA LYS A 486 -12.32 -11.88 2.30
C LYS A 486 -13.22 -11.29 1.21
N GLY A 487 -13.76 -10.10 1.43
CA GLY A 487 -14.49 -9.37 0.40
C GLY A 487 -13.56 -8.81 -0.70
N GLY A 488 -12.27 -8.71 -0.44
CA GLY A 488 -11.26 -8.06 -1.24
C GLY A 488 -10.68 -6.85 -0.53
N SER A 489 -11.49 -5.98 0.10
CA SER A 489 -11.04 -4.69 0.65
C SER A 489 -9.89 -4.78 1.65
N ALA A 490 -9.01 -3.77 1.67
CA ALA A 490 -8.02 -3.62 2.72
C ALA A 490 -8.43 -2.53 3.71
N ILE A 491 -8.02 -2.68 4.96
CA ILE A 491 -8.10 -1.63 5.97
C ILE A 491 -6.68 -1.36 6.41
N VAL A 492 -6.16 -0.18 6.10
CA VAL A 492 -4.82 0.23 6.51
C VAL A 492 -4.91 0.96 7.85
N ARG A 493 -4.00 0.63 8.74
CA ARG A 493 -3.80 1.27 10.04
C ARG A 493 -2.33 1.60 10.24
N GLN A 494 -2.06 2.76 10.82
CA GLN A 494 -0.70 3.17 11.19
C GLN A 494 -0.69 3.94 12.51
N TYR A 495 0.18 3.56 13.43
CA TYR A 495 0.22 4.07 14.79
C TYR A 495 1.66 4.29 15.28
N LYS A 496 1.81 5.25 16.20
CA LYS A 496 2.96 5.36 17.11
C LYS A 496 2.60 4.69 18.43
N VAL A 497 3.43 3.76 18.88
CA VAL A 497 3.22 3.00 20.12
C VAL A 497 4.53 2.87 20.90
N PRO A 498 4.48 2.68 22.23
CA PRO A 498 5.67 2.28 22.98
C PRO A 498 6.08 0.86 22.56
N SER A 499 7.38 0.60 22.53
CA SER A 499 7.94 -0.67 22.04
C SER A 499 7.42 -1.89 22.82
N GLU A 500 7.17 -1.72 24.12
CA GLU A 500 6.65 -2.78 24.99
C GLU A 500 5.35 -3.42 24.44
N MET A 501 4.48 -2.64 23.78
CA MET A 501 3.21 -3.12 23.22
C MET A 501 3.40 -4.03 22.00
N LEU A 502 4.58 -4.00 21.39
CA LEU A 502 4.93 -4.81 20.21
C LEU A 502 5.53 -6.16 20.57
N THR A 503 5.85 -6.39 21.86
CA THR A 503 6.58 -7.58 22.31
C THR A 503 5.89 -8.88 21.89
N ASP A 504 4.61 -9.03 22.25
CA ASP A 504 3.87 -10.27 21.99
C ASP A 504 3.73 -10.55 20.50
N ILE A 505 3.26 -9.55 19.73
CA ILE A 505 3.02 -9.71 18.30
C ILE A 505 4.32 -9.95 17.54
N SER A 506 5.42 -9.28 17.92
CA SER A 506 6.71 -9.50 17.29
C SER A 506 7.22 -10.91 17.55
N CYS A 507 7.23 -11.37 18.81
CA CYS A 507 7.67 -12.73 19.13
C CYS A 507 6.83 -13.79 18.42
N ASP A 508 5.50 -13.59 18.35
CA ASP A 508 4.60 -14.47 17.61
C ASP A 508 4.93 -14.54 16.12
N ILE A 509 5.24 -13.41 15.47
CA ILE A 509 5.69 -13.34 14.08
C ILE A 509 7.01 -14.10 13.89
N TYR A 510 8.01 -13.88 14.76
CA TYR A 510 9.31 -14.55 14.64
C TYR A 510 9.17 -16.07 14.72
N THR A 511 8.29 -16.57 15.59
CA THR A 511 8.04 -18.02 15.75
C THR A 511 7.00 -18.59 14.78
N ASP A 512 6.53 -17.78 13.83
CA ASP A 512 5.56 -18.24 12.84
C ASP A 512 6.22 -19.10 11.76
N LYS A 513 5.49 -20.13 11.33
CA LYS A 513 5.97 -21.06 10.32
C LYS A 513 6.17 -20.41 8.95
N GLU A 514 5.26 -19.52 8.54
CA GLU A 514 5.32 -18.82 7.26
C GLU A 514 6.49 -17.83 7.25
N PHE A 515 6.67 -17.09 8.36
CA PHE A 515 7.84 -16.23 8.55
C PHE A 515 9.15 -17.02 8.46
N ALA A 516 9.26 -18.13 9.20
CA ALA A 516 10.45 -18.99 9.18
C ALA A 516 10.73 -19.54 7.77
N GLU A 517 9.71 -20.02 7.05
CA GLU A 517 9.84 -20.53 5.67
C GLU A 517 10.31 -19.45 4.69
N ASN A 518 9.76 -18.24 4.76
CA ASN A 518 10.13 -17.16 3.86
C ASN A 518 11.54 -16.62 4.16
N LYS A 519 11.85 -16.35 5.43
CA LYS A 519 13.12 -15.73 5.80
C LYS A 519 14.31 -16.67 5.61
N THR A 520 14.16 -17.97 5.89
CA THR A 520 15.23 -18.96 5.66
C THR A 520 15.53 -19.18 4.18
N LYS A 521 14.52 -19.14 3.30
CA LYS A 521 14.73 -19.16 1.85
C LYS A 521 15.49 -17.93 1.38
N GLU A 522 15.06 -16.74 1.83
CA GLU A 522 15.73 -15.47 1.51
C GLU A 522 17.22 -15.55 1.88
N ILE A 523 17.53 -15.99 3.10
CA ILE A 523 18.92 -16.14 3.56
C ILE A 523 19.69 -17.16 2.72
N TYR A 524 19.10 -18.33 2.44
CA TYR A 524 19.74 -19.37 1.64
C TYR A 524 20.12 -18.84 0.26
N TYR A 525 19.19 -18.24 -0.46
CA TYR A 525 19.48 -17.76 -1.81
C TYR A 525 20.42 -16.55 -1.79
N ASN A 526 20.29 -15.63 -0.81
CA ASN A 526 21.21 -14.51 -0.64
C ASN A 526 22.64 -14.96 -0.34
N SER A 527 22.81 -16.21 0.11
CA SER A 527 24.13 -16.81 0.36
C SER A 527 24.77 -17.41 -0.91
N LEU A 528 24.03 -17.70 -1.98
CA LEU A 528 24.59 -18.41 -3.15
C LEU A 528 25.66 -17.59 -3.89
N ARG A 529 26.80 -18.21 -4.21
CA ARG A 529 27.94 -17.59 -4.87
C ARG A 529 28.51 -18.48 -5.98
N ARG A 530 29.24 -17.87 -6.91
CA ARG A 530 29.97 -18.52 -7.99
C ARG A 530 31.44 -18.12 -7.98
N GLU A 531 32.32 -19.03 -8.33
CA GLU A 531 33.76 -18.79 -8.34
C GLU A 531 34.14 -17.77 -9.44
N GLY A 532 34.85 -16.71 -9.05
CA GLY A 532 35.37 -15.70 -9.98
C GLY A 532 34.39 -14.57 -10.36
N ASP A 533 33.15 -14.58 -9.85
CA ASP A 533 32.18 -13.51 -10.07
C ASP A 533 31.65 -12.98 -8.72
N PRO A 534 32.13 -11.81 -8.25
CA PRO A 534 31.78 -11.30 -6.92
C PRO A 534 30.36 -10.70 -6.86
N ILE A 535 29.70 -10.52 -8.00
CA ILE A 535 28.43 -9.78 -8.08
C ILE A 535 27.55 -10.42 -9.15
N ASP A 536 26.81 -11.47 -8.81
CA ASP A 536 25.48 -11.69 -9.40
C ASP A 536 24.66 -12.74 -8.64
N TYR A 537 23.35 -12.53 -8.68
CA TYR A 537 22.30 -13.35 -8.09
C TYR A 537 22.17 -14.67 -8.85
N LEU A 538 22.33 -15.79 -8.16
CA LEU A 538 22.46 -17.10 -8.79
C LEU A 538 21.30 -18.02 -8.42
N ASP A 539 20.78 -18.75 -9.41
CA ASP A 539 20.02 -19.96 -9.20
C ASP A 539 20.93 -21.04 -8.59
N GLU A 540 20.34 -21.88 -7.75
CA GLU A 540 20.95 -23.09 -7.20
C GLU A 540 21.69 -23.91 -8.28
N SER A 541 21.16 -24.02 -9.50
CA SER A 541 21.80 -24.80 -10.57
C SER A 541 23.12 -24.22 -11.10
N HIS A 542 23.44 -22.97 -10.76
CA HIS A 542 24.63 -22.24 -11.21
C HIS A 542 25.56 -21.83 -10.06
N ALA A 543 25.20 -22.12 -8.82
CA ALA A 543 25.99 -21.79 -7.64
C ALA A 543 27.08 -22.85 -7.38
N ASP A 544 28.28 -22.38 -7.04
CA ASP A 544 29.40 -23.25 -6.67
C ASP A 544 29.44 -23.48 -5.14
N TYR A 545 29.03 -22.48 -4.35
CA TYR A 545 29.04 -22.53 -2.88
C TYR A 545 28.05 -21.51 -2.28
N CYS A 546 27.85 -21.58 -0.96
CA CYS A 546 27.11 -20.60 -0.17
C CYS A 546 28.07 -19.80 0.71
N ASN A 547 27.89 -18.49 0.83
CA ASN A 547 28.62 -17.63 1.76
C ASN A 547 27.64 -17.01 2.76
N PHE A 548 27.70 -17.46 4.01
CA PHE A 548 26.88 -16.93 5.10
C PHE A 548 27.67 -15.94 5.93
N GLU A 549 27.05 -14.81 6.25
CA GLU A 549 27.60 -13.83 7.17
C GLU A 549 27.06 -14.07 8.58
N PHE A 550 27.97 -14.36 9.51
CA PHE A 550 27.69 -14.48 10.93
C PHE A 550 28.10 -13.18 11.61
N ARG A 551 27.20 -12.56 12.39
CA ARG A 551 27.49 -11.36 13.18
C ARG A 551 27.25 -11.61 14.65
N ASP A 552 28.09 -11.05 15.50
CA ASP A 552 27.99 -11.24 16.95
C ASP A 552 27.28 -10.03 17.57
N LYS A 553 27.33 -9.93 18.90
CA LYS A 553 26.75 -8.78 19.61
C LYS A 553 27.54 -7.47 19.44
N LEU A 554 28.75 -7.49 18.89
CA LEU A 554 29.52 -6.30 18.53
C LEU A 554 29.49 -6.02 17.02
N ASP A 555 28.54 -6.63 16.31
CA ASP A 555 28.39 -6.51 14.86
C ASP A 555 29.65 -6.91 14.08
N VAL A 556 30.56 -7.66 14.71
CA VAL A 556 31.75 -8.17 14.04
C VAL A 556 31.30 -9.33 13.16
N SER A 557 31.48 -9.15 11.85
CA SER A 557 31.04 -10.10 10.84
C SER A 557 32.15 -11.08 10.43
N LYS A 558 31.80 -12.36 10.26
CA LYS A 558 32.66 -13.36 9.63
C LYS A 558 31.87 -14.09 8.56
N SER A 559 32.42 -14.07 7.35
CA SER A 559 31.94 -14.87 6.23
C SER A 559 32.40 -16.32 6.36
N ILE A 560 31.48 -17.25 6.17
CA ILE A 560 31.73 -18.68 6.18
C ILE A 560 31.23 -19.27 4.87
N GLU A 561 32.16 -19.89 4.15
CA GLU A 561 31.87 -20.60 2.91
C GLU A 561 31.45 -22.04 3.24
N LEU A 562 30.27 -22.44 2.76
CA LEU A 562 29.69 -23.76 2.88
C LEU A 562 29.41 -24.31 1.48
N SER A 563 29.42 -25.63 1.31
CA SER A 563 28.86 -26.24 0.09
C SER A 563 27.36 -25.89 -0.04
N VAL A 564 26.82 -26.03 -1.26
CA VAL A 564 25.39 -25.78 -1.53
C VAL A 564 24.51 -26.69 -0.66
N GLU A 565 24.91 -27.95 -0.47
CA GLU A 565 24.22 -28.90 0.40
C GLU A 565 24.29 -28.53 1.89
N GLU A 566 25.46 -28.12 2.39
CA GLU A 566 25.62 -27.65 3.77
C GLU A 566 24.83 -26.36 4.03
N GLY A 567 24.78 -25.44 3.05
CA GLY A 567 23.97 -24.23 3.14
C GLY A 567 22.46 -24.50 3.21
N LYS A 568 21.98 -25.52 2.49
CA LYS A 568 20.60 -26.01 2.63
C LYS A 568 20.36 -26.64 3.99
N GLU A 569 21.30 -27.42 4.50
CA GLU A 569 21.18 -28.05 5.80
C GLU A 569 21.09 -27.01 6.93
N LEU A 570 21.96 -25.98 6.90
CA LEU A 570 21.93 -24.86 7.85
C LEU A 570 20.58 -24.13 7.82
N THR A 571 20.13 -23.69 6.64
CA THR A 571 18.88 -22.93 6.52
C THR A 571 17.65 -23.75 6.89
N GLU A 572 17.66 -25.05 6.61
CA GLU A 572 16.60 -25.97 7.01
C GLU A 572 16.62 -26.25 8.53
N ALA A 573 17.80 -26.29 9.17
CA ALA A 573 17.92 -26.36 10.62
C ALA A 573 17.34 -25.12 11.30
N ILE A 574 17.69 -23.92 10.80
CA ILE A 574 17.12 -22.63 11.26
C ILE A 574 15.59 -22.66 11.13
N ARG A 575 15.07 -23.13 9.99
CA ARG A 575 13.63 -23.22 9.74
C ARG A 575 12.94 -24.11 10.75
N ARG A 576 13.52 -25.28 11.06
CA ARG A 576 12.96 -26.24 12.03
C ARG A 576 12.98 -25.69 13.45
N ASP A 577 14.07 -25.06 13.85
CA ASP A 577 14.18 -24.42 15.17
C ASP A 577 13.09 -23.36 15.36
N TYR A 578 12.97 -22.43 14.42
CA TYR A 578 11.97 -21.36 14.50
C TYR A 578 10.52 -21.85 14.43
N THR A 579 10.25 -22.90 13.65
CA THR A 579 8.91 -23.51 13.58
C THR A 579 8.54 -24.26 14.86
N ALA A 580 9.54 -24.79 15.59
CA ALA A 580 9.33 -25.54 16.82
C ALA A 580 9.31 -24.64 18.07
N MET A 581 9.98 -23.49 18.00
CA MET A 581 10.11 -22.53 19.10
C MET A 581 8.78 -21.86 19.41
N THR A 582 8.46 -21.72 20.69
CA THR A 582 7.33 -20.93 21.15
C THR A 582 7.73 -19.48 21.41
N ALA A 583 6.78 -18.54 21.31
CA ALA A 583 7.05 -17.12 21.61
C ALA A 583 7.64 -16.90 23.02
N GLU A 584 7.26 -17.74 24.00
CA GLU A 584 7.80 -17.66 25.36
C GLU A 584 9.24 -18.18 25.44
N GLU A 585 9.59 -19.23 24.70
CA GLU A 585 10.98 -19.67 24.58
C GLU A 585 11.84 -18.61 23.90
N PHE A 586 11.33 -17.96 22.84
CA PHE A 586 12.03 -16.86 22.17
C PHE A 586 12.30 -15.68 23.12
N LYS A 587 11.31 -15.29 23.93
CA LYS A 587 11.47 -14.20 24.91
C LYS A 587 12.57 -14.47 25.93
N ASN A 588 12.69 -15.71 26.40
CA ASN A 588 13.59 -16.09 27.48
C ASN A 588 14.97 -16.61 26.99
N ALA A 589 15.13 -16.82 25.68
CA ALA A 589 16.35 -17.36 25.11
C ALA A 589 17.52 -16.36 25.16
N GLU A 590 18.73 -16.87 25.33
CA GLU A 590 19.95 -16.06 25.31
C GLU A 590 20.44 -15.88 23.87
N PHE A 591 20.83 -14.65 23.53
CA PHE A 591 21.40 -14.33 22.22
C PHE A 591 22.71 -15.08 21.98
N TYR A 592 22.87 -15.66 20.79
CA TYR A 592 24.09 -16.34 20.36
C TYR A 592 24.79 -15.58 19.23
N SER A 593 24.12 -15.42 18.09
CA SER A 593 24.65 -14.70 16.92
C SER A 593 23.51 -14.25 16.00
N TYR A 594 23.83 -13.44 14.99
CA TYR A 594 22.99 -13.22 13.82
C TYR A 594 23.52 -14.04 12.64
N ILE A 595 22.63 -14.62 11.84
CA ILE A 595 22.97 -15.21 10.52
C ILE A 595 22.15 -14.46 9.47
N GLY A 596 22.85 -13.64 8.66
CA GLY A 596 22.16 -12.60 7.90
C GLY A 596 21.27 -11.78 8.84
N ASP A 597 19.97 -11.74 8.53
CA ASP A 597 18.98 -11.00 9.29
C ASP A 597 18.08 -11.89 10.16
N ILE A 598 18.62 -12.97 10.73
CA ILE A 598 17.93 -13.82 11.72
C ILE A 598 18.75 -13.89 13.01
N ILE A 599 18.06 -13.91 14.16
CA ILE A 599 18.66 -14.11 15.49
C ILE A 599 18.79 -15.60 15.77
N ILE A 600 20.01 -16.08 15.97
CA ILE A 600 20.26 -17.39 16.57
C ILE A 600 20.38 -17.21 18.07
N ASN A 601 19.56 -17.94 18.82
CA ASN A 601 19.52 -17.89 20.28
C ASN A 601 19.66 -19.30 20.87
N SER A 602 19.70 -19.39 22.20
CA SER A 602 19.89 -20.64 22.94
C SER A 602 18.80 -21.70 22.69
N ALA A 603 17.63 -21.32 22.14
CA ALA A 603 16.56 -22.24 21.78
C ALA A 603 16.71 -22.82 20.36
N CYS A 604 17.64 -22.33 19.54
CA CYS A 604 17.94 -22.84 18.20
C CYS A 604 18.82 -24.11 18.23
N HIS A 605 18.33 -25.19 18.82
CA HIS A 605 19.13 -26.39 19.10
C HIS A 605 19.71 -27.07 17.86
N GLU A 606 18.99 -27.13 16.75
CA GLU A 606 19.48 -27.77 15.52
C GLU A 606 20.53 -26.92 14.81
N SER A 607 20.33 -25.61 14.76
CA SER A 607 21.26 -24.65 14.17
C SER A 607 22.57 -24.63 14.95
N LEU A 608 22.49 -24.61 16.28
CA LEU A 608 23.66 -24.70 17.15
C LEU A 608 24.41 -26.03 16.98
N ARG A 609 23.69 -27.15 16.86
CA ARG A 609 24.33 -28.45 16.58
C ARG A 609 25.04 -28.46 15.23
N PHE A 610 24.43 -27.90 14.18
CA PHE A 610 25.06 -27.79 12.87
C PHE A 610 26.36 -26.96 12.96
N MET A 611 26.31 -25.83 13.68
CA MET A 611 27.47 -24.98 13.89
C MET A 611 28.59 -25.73 14.63
N ASP A 612 28.28 -26.48 15.67
CA ASP A 612 29.24 -27.31 16.41
C ASP A 612 29.88 -28.39 15.52
N GLU A 613 29.08 -29.09 14.70
CA GLU A 613 29.53 -30.15 13.80
C GLU A 613 30.49 -29.64 12.72
N HIS A 614 30.31 -28.39 12.28
CA HIS A 614 31.14 -27.74 11.26
C HIS A 614 32.25 -26.85 11.84
N ASN A 615 32.48 -26.89 13.17
CA ASN A 615 33.45 -26.05 13.90
C ASN A 615 33.24 -24.54 13.67
N ILE A 616 31.98 -24.12 13.54
CA ILE A 616 31.57 -22.73 13.43
C ILE A 616 31.34 -22.18 14.84
N ALA A 617 32.43 -21.78 15.51
CA ALA A 617 32.34 -21.09 16.79
C ALA A 617 32.12 -19.58 16.57
N TYR A 618 30.99 -19.06 17.05
CA TYR A 618 30.66 -17.63 16.94
C TYR A 618 30.18 -16.96 18.25
N GLN A 619 30.04 -17.74 19.32
CA GLN A 619 29.86 -17.19 20.65
C GLN A 619 31.22 -16.84 21.24
N LYS A 620 31.56 -15.55 21.21
CA LYS A 620 32.77 -15.03 21.82
C LYS A 620 32.59 -14.89 23.33
N THR A 621 33.63 -15.28 24.06
CA THR A 621 33.77 -15.03 25.50
C THR A 621 33.92 -13.53 25.79
N GLY A 622 33.73 -13.11 27.04
CA GLY A 622 33.92 -11.72 27.44
C GLY A 622 35.32 -11.19 27.08
N SER A 623 36.33 -12.06 27.22
CA SER A 623 37.72 -11.76 26.87
C SER A 623 37.92 -11.55 25.37
N GLU A 624 37.37 -12.43 24.53
CA GLU A 624 37.46 -12.29 23.06
C GLU A 624 36.73 -11.05 22.56
N LEU A 625 35.58 -10.71 23.15
CA LEU A 625 34.84 -9.48 22.84
C LEU A 625 35.64 -8.24 23.23
N LEU A 626 36.30 -8.27 24.39
CA LEU A 626 37.10 -7.16 24.87
C LEU A 626 38.31 -6.90 23.98
N ASP A 627 38.94 -7.95 23.45
CA ASP A 627 40.06 -7.87 22.50
C ASP A 627 39.66 -7.21 21.16
N GLU A 628 38.37 -7.28 20.79
CA GLU A 628 37.85 -6.65 19.58
C GLU A 628 37.49 -5.18 19.73
N ILE A 629 37.36 -4.71 20.97
CA ILE A 629 37.13 -3.30 21.26
C ILE A 629 38.43 -2.52 21.06
N ASP A 630 38.49 -1.72 20.00
CA ASP A 630 39.57 -0.76 19.82
C ASP A 630 39.42 0.41 20.82
N THR A 631 40.22 0.36 21.90
CA THR A 631 40.24 1.36 22.98
C THR A 631 40.56 2.78 22.54
N TYR A 632 41.00 2.99 21.30
CA TYR A 632 41.28 4.32 20.73
C TYR A 632 40.19 4.83 19.79
N SER A 633 39.34 3.96 19.23
CA SER A 633 38.32 4.35 18.24
C SER A 633 36.89 4.06 18.68
N SER A 634 36.68 3.08 19.57
CA SER A 634 35.37 2.61 20.02
C SER A 634 35.17 2.94 21.49
N PRO A 635 34.54 4.08 21.81
CA PRO A 635 34.31 4.44 23.20
C PRO A 635 33.37 3.44 23.87
N VAL A 636 33.75 2.96 25.05
CA VAL A 636 32.93 2.07 25.89
C VAL A 636 32.39 2.87 27.06
N THR A 637 31.07 2.91 27.18
CA THR A 637 30.39 3.55 28.31
C THR A 637 29.34 2.63 28.89
N VAL A 638 29.20 2.65 30.22
CA VAL A 638 28.20 1.86 30.95
C VAL A 638 27.31 2.84 31.69
N SER A 639 26.15 3.12 31.10
CA SER A 639 25.18 4.03 31.70
C SER A 639 24.13 3.23 32.45
N PRO A 640 23.74 3.63 33.68
CA PRO A 640 22.49 3.15 34.26
C PRO A 640 21.36 3.35 33.26
N ALA A 641 20.42 2.41 33.20
CA ALA A 641 19.32 2.46 32.26
C ALA A 641 18.60 3.80 32.43
N ARG A 642 18.43 4.47 31.29
CA ARG A 642 17.72 5.74 31.23
C ARG A 642 16.26 5.48 31.59
N GLU A 643 15.58 6.50 32.11
CA GLU A 643 14.13 6.41 32.20
C GLU A 643 13.58 6.43 30.77
N TYR A 644 13.00 5.31 30.34
CA TYR A 644 12.32 5.22 29.06
C TYR A 644 10.95 5.89 29.18
N VAL A 645 10.68 6.79 28.23
CA VAL A 645 9.46 7.60 28.24
C VAL A 645 8.74 7.55 26.90
N PHE A 646 7.41 7.54 26.95
CA PHE A 646 6.53 7.62 25.78
C PHE A 646 5.59 8.83 25.90
N PRO A 647 5.44 9.69 24.87
CA PRO A 647 4.56 10.85 24.95
C PRO A 647 3.08 10.45 25.06
N LEU A 648 2.41 10.86 26.14
CA LEU A 648 1.00 10.54 26.40
C LEU A 648 0.06 11.09 25.32
N MET A 649 0.48 12.16 24.63
CA MET A 649 -0.26 12.76 23.54
C MET A 649 -0.59 11.78 22.41
N TYR A 650 0.23 10.75 22.16
CA TYR A 650 -0.05 9.77 21.12
C TYR A 650 -1.27 8.90 21.44
N PHE A 651 -1.54 8.67 22.73
CA PHE A 651 -2.81 8.09 23.14
C PHE A 651 -3.90 9.16 23.16
N LYS A 652 -3.73 10.33 23.78
CA LYS A 652 -4.87 11.23 24.02
C LYS A 652 -5.31 12.09 22.83
N ASN A 653 -4.37 12.60 22.04
CA ASN A 653 -4.60 13.79 21.22
C ASN A 653 -4.06 13.69 19.79
N TYR A 654 -3.10 12.79 19.53
CA TYR A 654 -2.37 12.79 18.26
C TYR A 654 -3.02 11.90 17.21
N ASN A 655 -3.01 12.39 15.98
CA ASN A 655 -3.67 11.81 14.82
C ASN A 655 -2.71 11.88 13.62
N TYR A 656 -2.27 10.73 13.10
CA TYR A 656 -1.31 10.68 12.00
C TYR A 656 -2.00 10.90 10.65
N THR A 657 -1.48 11.82 9.83
CA THR A 657 -1.97 12.03 8.46
C THR A 657 -0.96 11.69 7.36
N ASN A 658 0.34 11.54 7.65
CA ASN A 658 1.34 11.40 6.59
C ASN A 658 2.20 10.14 6.68
N ASP A 659 2.36 9.49 5.53
CA ASP A 659 3.50 8.64 5.21
C ASP A 659 4.77 9.52 5.09
N PHE A 660 5.79 9.22 5.89
CA PHE A 660 7.21 9.55 5.67
C PHE A 660 7.71 11.01 5.55
N SER A 661 7.00 12.05 6.01
CA SER A 661 7.65 13.36 6.13
C SER A 661 8.19 13.61 7.54
N TYR A 662 9.52 13.45 7.70
CA TYR A 662 10.34 14.03 8.79
C TYR A 662 10.30 15.57 8.86
N ASN A 663 9.38 16.22 8.13
CA ASN A 663 9.24 17.66 8.15
C ASN A 663 8.18 18.05 9.18
N GLU A 664 8.70 18.55 10.30
CA GLU A 664 8.07 19.25 11.42
C GLU A 664 6.63 19.74 11.16
N PRO A 665 5.63 19.27 11.94
CA PRO A 665 4.39 19.98 12.08
C PRO A 665 4.62 21.21 12.97
N SER A 666 4.62 22.41 12.38
CA SER A 666 4.65 23.70 13.06
C SER A 666 3.38 24.02 13.88
N ASP A 667 2.62 23.01 14.28
CA ASP A 667 1.36 23.08 15.03
C ASP A 667 1.52 22.39 16.41
N TYR A 668 2.65 22.60 17.09
CA TYR A 668 2.92 22.06 18.44
C TYR A 668 2.27 22.84 19.61
N ASP A 669 1.65 24.00 19.35
CA ASP A 669 1.27 24.98 20.38
C ASP A 669 0.16 24.59 21.39
N ASN A 670 -0.34 23.34 21.46
CA ASN A 670 -1.47 23.00 22.36
C ASN A 670 -1.47 21.58 22.98
N TYR A 671 -0.32 20.92 23.14
CA TYR A 671 -0.31 19.54 23.65
C TYR A 671 -0.17 19.43 25.18
N THR A 672 -0.66 18.30 25.70
CA THR A 672 -0.28 17.84 27.03
C THR A 672 1.18 17.40 26.96
N ASN A 673 2.08 18.22 27.51
CA ASN A 673 3.51 17.95 27.56
C ASN A 673 3.85 16.80 28.53
N GLU A 674 2.99 15.81 28.70
CA GLU A 674 3.13 14.72 29.68
C GLU A 674 3.69 13.48 29.00
N CYS A 675 4.71 12.87 29.62
CA CYS A 675 5.27 11.60 29.18
C CYS A 675 4.89 10.49 30.18
N ILE A 676 4.69 9.28 29.67
CA ILE A 676 4.47 8.06 30.44
C ILE A 676 5.83 7.41 30.66
N LYS A 677 6.09 6.98 31.89
CA LYS A 677 7.24 6.15 32.23
C LYS A 677 6.98 4.71 31.84
N LEU A 678 7.96 4.10 31.16
CA LEU A 678 7.91 2.69 30.77
C LEU A 678 8.76 1.85 31.73
N ASP A 679 8.23 0.68 32.08
CA ASP A 679 8.92 -0.27 32.97
C ASP A 679 9.73 -1.31 32.17
N SER A 680 9.37 -1.56 30.91
CA SER A 680 10.11 -2.43 30.00
C SER A 680 10.18 -1.85 28.58
N VAL A 681 11.08 -2.40 27.78
CA VAL A 681 11.26 -2.02 26.37
C VAL A 681 11.43 -3.25 25.51
N PHE A 682 11.17 -3.10 24.22
CA PHE A 682 11.42 -4.11 23.20
C PHE A 682 12.48 -3.60 22.22
N ASN A 683 13.54 -4.39 22.00
CA ASN A 683 14.60 -4.08 21.06
C ASN A 683 15.23 -5.35 20.46
N LEU A 684 15.38 -5.37 19.14
CA LEU A 684 16.07 -6.42 18.41
C LEU A 684 17.31 -5.92 17.62
N ARG A 685 17.64 -4.62 17.71
CA ARG A 685 18.73 -3.95 16.98
C ARG A 685 20.00 -3.81 17.79
N LEU A 686 21.12 -3.91 17.08
CA LEU A 686 22.46 -3.52 17.55
C LEU A 686 22.67 -2.00 17.61
N TYR A 687 21.97 -1.24 16.76
CA TYR A 687 22.22 0.19 16.56
C TYR A 687 21.12 1.10 17.14
N ARG A 688 21.55 2.11 17.90
CA ARG A 688 20.69 3.25 18.28
C ARG A 688 21.40 4.53 17.89
N GLY A 689 20.79 5.34 17.02
CA GLY A 689 21.40 6.46 16.27
C GLY A 689 21.89 7.66 17.09
N ARG A 690 22.79 7.45 18.06
CA ARG A 690 23.46 8.53 18.78
C ARG A 690 24.70 8.99 18.00
N SER A 691 24.82 10.30 17.85
CA SER A 691 26.03 10.96 17.34
C SER A 691 27.17 10.70 18.32
N TYR A 692 28.21 9.99 17.89
CA TYR A 692 29.35 9.68 18.73
C TYR A 692 30.33 10.87 18.78
N ILE A 693 30.93 11.09 19.94
CA ILE A 693 32.07 11.99 20.07
C ILE A 693 33.32 11.17 19.72
N HIS A 694 33.90 11.40 18.53
CA HIS A 694 35.22 10.86 18.21
C HIS A 694 36.25 11.54 19.11
N TYR A 695 36.74 10.83 20.13
CA TYR A 695 37.88 11.31 20.91
C TYR A 695 39.14 11.46 20.04
N GLY A 696 39.18 10.78 18.88
CA GLY A 696 40.35 10.66 18.02
C GLY A 696 41.53 10.04 18.78
N LYS A 697 42.73 10.06 18.20
CA LYS A 697 43.95 9.56 18.85
C LYS A 697 44.40 10.35 20.09
N LYS A 698 43.53 11.16 20.72
CA LYS A 698 43.87 12.02 21.86
C LYS A 698 43.59 11.38 23.22
N LYS A 699 42.62 10.48 23.32
CA LYS A 699 42.26 9.76 24.55
C LYS A 699 42.07 8.28 24.24
N HIS A 700 42.23 7.42 25.24
CA HIS A 700 41.93 5.99 25.14
C HIS A 700 41.28 5.49 26.42
N PHE A 701 40.71 4.29 26.38
CA PHE A 701 40.12 3.62 27.53
C PHE A 701 41.12 2.65 28.16
N GLU A 702 41.21 2.67 29.48
CA GLU A 702 41.93 1.67 30.28
C GLU A 702 40.95 0.91 31.18
N PHE A 703 41.17 -0.39 31.31
CA PHE A 703 40.37 -1.27 32.17
C PHE A 703 41.18 -1.64 33.41
N ALA A 704 40.81 -1.10 34.57
CA ALA A 704 41.49 -1.35 35.84
C ALA A 704 41.26 -2.78 36.37
N ASN A 705 40.13 -3.38 36.02
CA ASN A 705 39.81 -4.78 36.27
C ASN A 705 39.12 -5.37 35.04
N THR A 706 39.91 -6.06 34.23
CA THR A 706 39.49 -6.71 32.99
C THR A 706 38.36 -7.72 33.22
N ASP A 707 38.49 -8.59 34.24
CA ASP A 707 37.49 -9.62 34.57
C ASP A 707 36.08 -9.03 34.79
N ALA A 708 36.00 -7.83 35.38
CA ALA A 708 34.71 -7.16 35.62
C ALA A 708 34.06 -6.68 34.32
N VAL A 709 34.85 -6.21 33.35
CA VAL A 709 34.37 -5.76 32.03
C VAL A 709 34.03 -6.97 31.16
N GLU A 710 34.82 -8.03 31.21
CA GLU A 710 34.53 -9.30 30.52
C GLU A 710 33.19 -9.88 30.98
N THR A 711 32.97 -9.97 32.30
CA THR A 711 31.70 -10.47 32.87
C THR A 711 30.50 -9.60 32.43
N LEU A 712 30.68 -8.27 32.37
CA LEU A 712 29.66 -7.35 31.88
C LEU A 712 29.34 -7.61 30.41
N LEU A 713 30.36 -7.74 29.56
CA LEU A 713 30.18 -7.99 28.13
C LEU A 713 29.50 -9.35 27.88
N GLU A 714 29.80 -10.38 28.69
CA GLU A 714 29.12 -11.67 28.63
C GLU A 714 27.63 -11.56 28.91
N ALA A 715 27.26 -10.83 29.97
CA ALA A 715 25.86 -10.62 30.36
C ALA A 715 25.11 -9.63 29.45
N ALA A 716 25.82 -8.78 28.72
CA ALA A 716 25.22 -7.81 27.81
C ALA A 716 24.63 -8.48 26.57
N THR A 717 23.40 -8.09 26.21
CA THR A 717 22.66 -8.62 25.07
C THR A 717 22.23 -7.50 24.12
N PRO A 718 22.26 -7.72 22.79
CA PRO A 718 21.70 -6.78 21.83
C PRO A 718 20.16 -6.88 21.72
N VAL A 719 19.57 -7.94 22.29
CA VAL A 719 18.15 -8.26 22.18
C VAL A 719 17.47 -8.15 23.55
N VAL A 720 16.35 -7.42 23.60
CA VAL A 720 15.47 -7.24 24.76
C VAL A 720 14.02 -7.48 24.33
N THR A 721 13.34 -8.39 25.01
CA THR A 721 12.01 -8.91 24.62
C THR A 721 10.94 -8.56 25.66
N GLY A 722 10.82 -7.27 25.99
CA GLY A 722 9.85 -6.79 26.98
C GLY A 722 10.33 -6.91 28.43
N GLU A 723 11.64 -6.93 28.64
CA GLU A 723 12.26 -6.93 29.97
C GLU A 723 12.62 -5.52 30.45
N LYS A 724 12.78 -5.36 31.76
CA LYS A 724 13.32 -4.14 32.35
C LYS A 724 14.83 -4.07 32.14
N VAL A 725 15.29 -2.95 31.60
CA VAL A 725 16.72 -2.67 31.40
C VAL A 725 17.28 -2.02 32.68
N LEU A 726 18.43 -2.50 33.15
CA LEU A 726 19.18 -1.97 34.28
C LEU A 726 20.34 -1.06 33.87
N ALA A 727 20.99 -1.37 32.74
CA ALA A 727 22.05 -0.55 32.15
C ALA A 727 22.12 -0.69 30.63
N GLU A 728 22.59 0.38 29.97
CA GLU A 728 22.99 0.38 28.56
C GLU A 728 24.53 0.37 28.50
N VAL A 729 25.10 -0.57 27.76
CA VAL A 729 26.53 -0.64 27.45
C VAL A 729 26.70 -0.16 26.01
N GLN A 730 27.26 1.02 25.84
CA GLN A 730 27.48 1.61 24.52
C GLN A 730 28.93 1.39 24.09
N ILE A 731 29.12 0.82 22.89
CA ILE A 731 30.42 0.52 22.30
C ILE A 731 30.44 1.11 20.89
N GLY A 732 31.00 2.32 20.75
CA GLY A 732 30.89 3.08 19.50
C GLY A 732 29.43 3.39 19.14
N SER A 733 28.96 2.83 18.01
CA SER A 733 27.58 2.93 17.51
C SER A 733 26.65 1.83 18.02
N ILE A 734 27.20 0.83 18.71
CA ILE A 734 26.48 -0.35 19.18
C ILE A 734 25.95 -0.10 20.58
N THR A 735 24.71 -0.52 20.84
CA THR A 735 24.09 -0.47 22.16
C THR A 735 23.72 -1.89 22.59
N LEU A 736 24.26 -2.31 23.73
CA LEU A 736 23.89 -3.54 24.41
C LEU A 736 23.14 -3.23 25.70
N PHE A 737 22.33 -4.18 26.14
CA PHE A 737 21.46 -4.04 27.30
C PHE A 737 21.83 -5.05 28.37
N ILE A 738 21.78 -4.61 29.62
CA ILE A 738 21.80 -5.47 30.79
C ILE A 738 20.40 -5.47 31.36
N THR A 739 19.73 -6.62 31.36
CA THR A 739 18.35 -6.75 31.86
C THR A 739 18.31 -7.12 33.34
N ASP A 740 17.15 -6.97 33.97
CA ASP A 740 16.93 -7.19 35.41
C ASP A 740 17.00 -8.67 35.81
N ARG A 741 18.22 -9.23 35.81
CA ARG A 741 18.53 -10.59 36.27
C ARG A 741 19.34 -10.54 37.56
N THR A 742 19.21 -11.59 38.38
CA THR A 742 19.80 -11.62 39.72
C THR A 742 21.33 -11.49 39.68
N GLY A 743 21.89 -10.48 40.34
CA GLY A 743 23.33 -10.23 40.43
C GLY A 743 23.90 -9.25 39.40
N ASN A 744 23.09 -8.82 38.42
CA ASN A 744 23.51 -7.86 37.40
C ASN A 744 23.75 -6.45 37.95
N ASP A 745 23.04 -6.06 39.01
CA ASP A 745 23.19 -4.77 39.71
C ASP A 745 24.60 -4.56 40.27
N VAL A 746 25.12 -5.56 40.99
CA VAL A 746 26.48 -5.53 41.57
C VAL A 746 27.55 -5.63 40.48
N MET A 747 27.26 -6.34 39.38
CA MET A 747 28.16 -6.46 38.23
C MET A 747 28.33 -5.14 37.48
N ILE A 748 27.24 -4.40 37.25
CA ILE A 748 27.26 -3.09 36.58
C ILE A 748 28.17 -2.11 37.34
N GLU A 749 28.02 -2.00 38.67
CA GLU A 749 28.83 -1.08 39.48
C GLU A 749 30.32 -1.43 39.39
N LYS A 750 30.67 -2.71 39.51
CA LYS A 750 32.07 -3.17 39.42
C LYS A 750 32.68 -2.88 38.05
N ALA A 751 31.93 -3.13 36.97
CA ALA A 751 32.43 -2.90 35.62
C ALA A 751 32.59 -1.40 35.33
N ARG A 752 31.64 -0.57 35.77
CA ARG A 752 31.73 0.90 35.63
C ARG A 752 32.95 1.46 36.34
N ASP A 753 33.19 1.05 37.59
CA ASP A 753 34.36 1.49 38.37
C ASP A 753 35.70 1.02 37.76
N SER A 754 35.64 0.05 36.84
CA SER A 754 36.80 -0.52 36.16
C SER A 754 37.15 0.18 34.85
N ILE A 755 36.28 1.02 34.28
CA ILE A 755 36.51 1.70 33.00
C ILE A 755 37.00 3.13 33.26
N LYS A 756 38.14 3.49 32.67
CA LYS A 756 38.74 4.83 32.79
C LYS A 756 39.04 5.44 31.42
N ILE A 757 38.87 6.75 31.29
CA ILE A 757 39.32 7.49 30.10
C ILE A 757 40.64 8.18 30.43
N VAL A 758 41.69 7.94 29.64
CA VAL A 758 43.02 8.53 29.85
C VAL A 758 43.39 9.43 28.67
N ASP A 759 43.84 10.65 28.96
CA ASP A 759 44.40 11.54 27.92
C ASP A 759 45.81 11.11 27.53
N ASN A 760 46.03 10.87 26.23
CA ASN A 760 47.27 10.32 25.69
C ASN A 760 48.46 11.28 25.84
N LYS A 761 48.23 12.58 26.07
CA LYS A 761 49.28 13.60 26.21
C LYS A 761 49.57 13.93 27.67
N THR A 762 48.53 14.06 28.49
CA THR A 762 48.68 14.50 29.89
C THR A 762 48.71 13.33 30.88
N GLY A 763 48.21 12.16 30.50
CA GLY A 763 48.02 11.01 31.40
C GLY A 763 46.94 11.27 32.46
N GLU A 764 46.15 12.34 32.32
CA GLU A 764 45.05 12.63 33.23
C GLU A 764 43.92 11.63 33.01
N GLU A 765 43.44 11.06 34.11
CA GLU A 765 42.27 10.21 34.15
C GLU A 765 41.00 11.07 34.21
N TYR A 766 40.01 10.70 33.40
CA TYR A 766 38.69 11.28 33.37
C TYR A 766 37.66 10.20 33.68
N ASP A 767 36.64 10.58 34.42
CA ASP A 767 35.44 9.76 34.63
C ASP A 767 34.70 9.61 33.29
N PRO A 768 34.40 8.38 32.83
CA PRO A 768 33.60 8.15 31.63
C PRO A 768 32.21 8.81 31.69
N ASP A 769 31.64 8.97 32.90
CA ASP A 769 30.30 9.53 33.11
C ASP A 769 30.27 11.07 33.00
N LEU A 770 31.42 11.75 33.10
CA LEU A 770 31.53 13.21 33.05
C LEU A 770 31.36 13.81 31.63
N TYR A 771 31.20 12.96 30.62
CA TYR A 771 31.07 13.35 29.21
C TYR A 771 29.68 13.10 28.61
N TYR A 772 28.67 12.82 29.46
CA TYR A 772 27.24 12.77 29.10
C TYR A 772 26.47 14.02 29.54
#